data_AF-K9XSH1-F1
#
_entry.id   AF-K9XSH1-F1
#
_cell.length_a   1.000
_cell.length_b   1.000
_cell.length_c   1.000
_cell.angle_alpha   90.00
_cell.angle_beta   90.00
_cell.angle_gamma   90.00
#
_symmetry.space_group_name_H-M   'P 1'
#
loop_
_entity.id
_entity.type
_entity.pdbx_description
1 polymer ?
#
loop_
_entity_poly.entity_id
_entity_poly.type
_entity_poly.pdbx_seq_one_letter_code
_entity_poly.pdbx_strand_id
1 'polypeptide(L)'
;MISNSEKSISLVEEKTQQLLDWAAEIAASSATYLEKAQALVKKLGAHYLGNGLTEIGFWTPSLTGEVVEVYLEVLTPLEQIDWRAKEQRITFKRDRVYLQQQGEYLWGVVSGMRAGNREQAGSFYWLRYIDRNEQLQTIRDIVPYSLPYGIFAPAELYDLDSLQANRLDLDYFSRTGIQGEGDVPRVGDPSNILQIHVGTASAEGTFEGLTRIYQRIAEKITNHQPLTSAEENYLGYDAIQFLPIEPTIEFRDEYSPESEFFSFVCEEKEEDLVQIELSKPHTQDWGYDVPILGSSATNSTLLGSLRPDELVDFLATVHNFPTGAIQVIYDLVYGHADNQSELLISRQFLKGPNMYGQDLNHQLPIVRAILLEMQRRKINTGADGIRVDGGQDFRFFNPLSGKVEQDDAYLLAMSDIVQEINGNQRLLFTIFEDGRPWPEEGWEETSRYRELIELKPESYQWGPLIFAHNTPALKGFWERKWSRVCEVMQIGDRWITGCANHDTVRRGNQVDLEKPINWSLGKTLSEVLHNAYDNPAVTLWVYGFSPGLPMDFINATMHAPWMFFRNTDERYGVKVVSEEIGFLNWSIKPSIYQQPQFFSRLKSLGFKQLKQLQEFGKALNLLMVQCDCNLDQVVEVLKSCADSHCITEIAPLTELRRANMVRFLKKLDVERLKTFALMFMEDCYHVCNISHYETHLNSEQTKFNLTLRRFRQQHLWLRENLTPQDRFNKISSEENTIFYGVRTNPNHPTEAIAFVANLEGEATTVTLGDWLQLDLKEWQVALTSPGLNKEKDLSDLSCFELGISQALLLKRF
;
A
#
# COMPACT_ATOMS: atom_id res chain seq x y z
N MET A 1 -22.91 -1.61 -48.85
CA MET A 1 -24.01 -0.63 -48.69
C MET A 1 -23.80 -0.03 -47.32
N ILE A 2 -23.27 1.19 -47.26
CA ILE A 2 -22.92 1.87 -46.01
C ILE A 2 -24.24 2.22 -45.33
N SER A 3 -24.60 1.45 -44.31
CA SER A 3 -25.63 1.83 -43.35
C SER A 3 -25.11 3.10 -42.68
N ASN A 4 -25.64 4.26 -43.09
CA ASN A 4 -25.52 5.51 -42.33
C ASN A 4 -26.21 5.29 -40.98
N SER A 5 -25.52 4.67 -40.02
CA SER A 5 -25.83 4.92 -38.63
C SER A 5 -25.40 6.37 -38.39
N GLU A 6 -26.31 7.23 -37.94
CA GLU A 6 -25.92 8.59 -37.54
C GLU A 6 -24.83 8.47 -36.47
N LYS A 7 -23.66 9.06 -36.73
CA LYS A 7 -22.59 9.17 -35.73
C LYS A 7 -23.17 9.87 -34.51
N SER A 8 -23.25 9.18 -33.38
CA SER A 8 -23.75 9.78 -32.13
C SER A 8 -22.73 10.70 -31.50
N ILE A 9 -21.46 10.52 -31.88
CA ILE A 9 -20.33 11.20 -31.30
C ILE A 9 -19.60 11.97 -32.41
N SER A 10 -19.38 13.26 -32.18
CA SER A 10 -18.78 14.18 -33.16
C SER A 10 -17.84 15.19 -32.51
N LEU A 11 -16.80 15.57 -33.26
CA LEU A 11 -15.91 16.66 -32.89
C LEU A 11 -16.65 18.00 -33.02
N VAL A 12 -16.55 18.84 -32.00
CA VAL A 12 -17.08 20.20 -32.01
C VAL A 12 -15.97 21.14 -32.45
N GLU A 13 -15.98 21.52 -33.73
CA GLU A 13 -14.87 22.25 -34.38
C GLU A 13 -14.50 23.55 -33.66
N GLU A 14 -15.47 24.42 -33.38
CA GLU A 14 -15.21 25.72 -32.73
C GLU A 14 -14.57 25.56 -31.35
N LYS A 15 -15.08 24.63 -30.55
CA LYS A 15 -14.57 24.35 -29.20
C LYS A 15 -13.21 23.65 -29.23
N THR A 16 -13.00 22.79 -30.22
CA THR A 16 -11.69 22.19 -30.47
C THR A 16 -10.66 23.24 -30.86
N GLN A 17 -11.03 24.21 -31.71
CA GLN A 17 -10.13 25.31 -32.06
C GLN A 17 -9.76 26.17 -30.84
N GLN A 18 -10.71 26.45 -29.95
CA GLN A 18 -10.44 27.16 -28.68
C GLN A 18 -9.42 26.41 -27.81
N LEU A 19 -9.52 25.08 -27.75
CA LEU A 19 -8.57 24.23 -27.01
C LEU A 19 -7.17 24.22 -27.65
N LEU A 20 -7.10 24.18 -28.99
CA LEU A 20 -5.85 24.25 -29.74
C LEU A 20 -5.17 25.63 -29.57
N ASP A 21 -5.94 26.71 -29.64
CA ASP A 21 -5.43 28.07 -29.46
C ASP A 21 -4.85 28.24 -28.05
N TRP A 22 -5.54 27.75 -27.02
CA TRP A 22 -5.05 27.71 -25.64
C TRP A 22 -3.70 26.97 -25.50
N ALA A 23 -3.59 25.78 -26.09
CA ALA A 23 -2.34 25.02 -26.05
C ALA A 23 -1.22 25.71 -26.85
N ALA A 24 -1.56 26.42 -27.95
CA ALA A 24 -0.60 27.21 -28.72
C ALA A 24 -0.04 28.38 -27.90
N GLU A 25 -0.92 29.08 -27.17
CA GLU A 25 -0.55 30.19 -26.29
C GLU A 25 0.41 29.74 -25.19
N ILE A 26 0.15 28.60 -24.54
CA ILE A 26 1.07 28.03 -23.55
C ILE A 26 2.42 27.70 -24.19
N ALA A 27 2.42 27.03 -25.34
CA ALA A 27 3.65 26.66 -26.04
C ALA A 27 4.49 27.90 -26.42
N ALA A 28 3.83 28.97 -26.84
CA ALA A 28 4.46 30.24 -27.23
C ALA A 28 4.86 31.15 -26.04
N SER A 29 4.42 30.84 -24.82
CA SER A 29 4.72 31.65 -23.63
C SER A 29 6.22 31.68 -23.28
N SER A 30 6.63 32.63 -22.43
CA SER A 30 8.00 32.73 -21.91
C SER A 30 8.27 31.84 -20.69
N ALA A 31 7.31 31.00 -20.29
CA ALA A 31 7.46 30.08 -19.17
C ALA A 31 8.53 29.00 -19.45
N THR A 32 9.08 28.42 -18.39
CA THR A 32 10.01 27.30 -18.48
C THR A 32 9.33 26.07 -19.08
N TYR A 33 10.13 25.09 -19.55
CA TYR A 33 9.59 23.84 -20.09
C TYR A 33 8.71 23.09 -19.08
N LEU A 34 9.09 23.10 -17.79
CA LEU A 34 8.31 22.44 -16.75
C LEU A 34 6.99 23.17 -16.49
N GLU A 35 6.99 24.50 -16.40
CA GLU A 35 5.76 25.28 -16.20
C GLU A 35 4.78 25.12 -17.37
N LYS A 36 5.30 25.12 -18.61
CA LYS A 36 4.48 24.83 -19.81
C LYS A 36 3.88 23.43 -19.75
N ALA A 37 4.68 22.43 -19.40
CA ALA A 37 4.22 21.07 -19.25
C ALA A 37 3.14 20.96 -18.16
N GLN A 38 3.37 21.54 -16.97
CA GLN A 38 2.40 21.57 -15.86
C GLN A 38 1.07 22.23 -16.24
N ALA A 39 1.07 23.22 -17.14
CA ALA A 39 -0.16 23.81 -17.64
C ALA A 39 -0.90 22.89 -18.63
N LEU A 40 -0.17 22.27 -19.57
CA LEU A 40 -0.77 21.39 -20.59
C LEU A 40 -1.33 20.09 -20.01
N VAL A 41 -0.62 19.46 -19.07
CA VAL A 41 -1.00 18.14 -18.53
C VAL A 41 -2.35 18.14 -17.81
N LYS A 42 -2.78 19.29 -17.28
CA LYS A 42 -4.09 19.45 -16.62
C LYS A 42 -5.28 19.09 -17.50
N LYS A 43 -5.12 19.21 -18.82
CA LYS A 43 -6.16 18.85 -19.80
C LYS A 43 -5.96 17.49 -20.47
N LEU A 44 -4.96 16.70 -20.07
CA LEU A 44 -4.80 15.33 -20.55
C LEU A 44 -5.91 14.41 -20.01
N GLY A 45 -6.16 13.33 -20.74
CA GLY A 45 -7.29 12.42 -20.51
C GLY A 45 -8.61 13.04 -20.96
N ALA A 46 -9.73 12.55 -20.42
CA ALA A 46 -11.06 13.05 -20.75
C ALA A 46 -11.72 13.80 -19.58
N HIS A 47 -12.26 14.99 -19.87
CA HIS A 47 -12.92 15.88 -18.90
C HIS A 47 -14.35 16.17 -19.34
N TYR A 48 -15.32 15.68 -18.58
CA TYR A 48 -16.74 15.96 -18.84
C TYR A 48 -17.11 17.38 -18.39
N LEU A 49 -17.69 18.18 -19.29
CA LEU A 49 -17.99 19.59 -19.03
C LEU A 49 -19.42 19.87 -18.53
N GLY A 50 -20.19 18.84 -18.16
CA GLY A 50 -21.57 18.97 -17.65
C GLY A 50 -22.63 19.40 -18.68
N ASN A 51 -22.22 19.94 -19.83
CA ASN A 51 -23.10 20.42 -20.91
C ASN A 51 -23.21 19.41 -22.08
N GLY A 52 -22.80 18.16 -21.87
CA GLY A 52 -22.76 17.12 -22.91
C GLY A 52 -21.51 17.16 -23.81
N LEU A 53 -20.57 18.07 -23.54
CA LEU A 53 -19.25 18.10 -24.18
C LEU A 53 -18.19 17.45 -23.29
N THR A 54 -17.16 16.90 -23.93
CA THR A 54 -16.00 16.30 -23.28
C THR A 54 -14.73 16.88 -23.92
N GLU A 55 -13.84 17.47 -23.13
CA GLU A 55 -12.49 17.82 -23.58
C GLU A 55 -11.59 16.59 -23.49
N ILE A 56 -10.79 16.35 -24.53
CA ILE A 56 -9.92 15.18 -24.64
C ILE A 56 -8.52 15.63 -25.04
N GLY A 57 -7.52 15.13 -24.32
CA GLY A 57 -6.11 15.40 -24.56
C GLY A 57 -5.23 14.17 -24.40
N PHE A 58 -4.34 13.91 -25.36
CA PHE A 58 -3.33 12.86 -25.26
C PHE A 58 -1.95 13.42 -25.58
N TRP A 59 -0.94 12.98 -24.81
CA TRP A 59 0.46 13.20 -25.15
C TRP A 59 0.99 12.00 -25.94
N THR A 60 1.31 12.21 -27.20
CA THR A 60 1.68 11.17 -28.16
C THR A 60 3.00 11.51 -28.86
N PRO A 61 4.12 11.60 -28.11
CA PRO A 61 5.39 12.12 -28.63
C PRO A 61 5.94 11.25 -29.77
N SER A 62 5.68 9.93 -29.75
CA SER A 62 6.13 8.97 -30.77
C SER A 62 5.46 9.18 -32.14
N LEU A 63 4.30 9.83 -32.18
CA LEU A 63 3.56 10.08 -33.41
C LEU A 63 3.91 11.43 -34.06
N THR A 64 4.80 12.20 -33.44
CA THR A 64 5.22 13.50 -33.96
C THR A 64 5.98 13.34 -35.27
N GLY A 65 5.43 13.87 -36.36
CA GLY A 65 6.03 13.76 -37.69
C GLY A 65 5.73 12.46 -38.43
N GLU A 66 4.90 11.57 -37.87
CA GLU A 66 4.36 10.42 -38.59
C GLU A 66 3.09 10.81 -39.35
N VAL A 67 2.90 10.29 -40.56
CA VAL A 67 1.65 10.43 -41.33
C VAL A 67 0.81 9.18 -41.09
N VAL A 68 0.29 9.05 -39.86
CA VAL A 68 -0.62 7.96 -39.48
C VAL A 68 -1.98 8.55 -39.10
N GLU A 69 -3.06 7.87 -39.51
CA GLU A 69 -4.40 8.24 -39.11
C GLU A 69 -4.66 7.77 -37.67
N VAL A 70 -4.68 8.72 -36.74
CA VAL A 70 -5.01 8.48 -35.33
C VAL A 70 -6.45 8.89 -35.07
N TYR A 71 -7.23 8.00 -34.47
CA TYR A 71 -8.60 8.29 -34.07
C TYR A 71 -8.85 7.87 -32.61
N LEU A 72 -9.73 8.62 -31.96
CA LEU A 72 -10.35 8.24 -30.71
C LEU A 72 -11.42 7.19 -31.01
N GLU A 73 -11.25 6.00 -30.45
CA GLU A 73 -12.29 4.97 -30.44
C GLU A 73 -13.09 5.11 -29.14
N VAL A 74 -14.40 5.29 -29.27
CA VAL A 74 -15.31 5.44 -28.14
C VAL A 74 -16.30 4.28 -28.15
N LEU A 75 -16.39 3.59 -27.02
CA LEU A 75 -17.23 2.42 -26.81
C LEU A 75 -18.30 2.77 -25.76
N THR A 76 -19.54 2.92 -26.19
CA THR A 76 -20.66 3.26 -25.31
C THR A 76 -21.55 2.03 -25.07
N PRO A 77 -21.69 1.54 -23.83
CA PRO A 77 -22.53 0.37 -23.56
C PRO A 77 -24.00 0.67 -23.85
N LEU A 78 -24.65 -0.20 -24.61
CA LEU A 78 -26.08 -0.10 -24.94
C LEU A 78 -26.97 -0.77 -23.89
N GLU A 79 -26.39 -1.63 -23.06
CA GLU A 79 -27.04 -2.36 -21.98
C GLU A 79 -26.44 -1.90 -20.64
N GLN A 80 -27.18 -2.10 -19.55
CA GLN A 80 -26.68 -1.82 -18.21
C GLN A 80 -25.63 -2.86 -17.83
N ILE A 81 -24.49 -2.39 -17.29
CA ILE A 81 -23.44 -3.25 -16.74
C ILE A 81 -23.80 -3.64 -15.30
N ASP A 82 -23.76 -4.94 -15.00
CA ASP A 82 -23.81 -5.43 -13.62
C ASP A 82 -22.40 -5.42 -13.01
N TRP A 83 -22.11 -4.41 -12.20
CA TRP A 83 -20.79 -4.25 -11.57
C TRP A 83 -20.39 -5.37 -10.60
N ARG A 84 -21.33 -6.25 -10.22
CA ARG A 84 -21.08 -7.37 -9.31
C ARG A 84 -20.89 -8.70 -10.05
N ALA A 85 -21.24 -8.76 -11.34
CA ALA A 85 -21.04 -9.96 -12.14
C ALA A 85 -19.54 -10.25 -12.29
N LYS A 86 -19.17 -11.53 -12.13
CA LYS A 86 -17.80 -11.99 -12.36
C LYS A 86 -17.41 -11.88 -13.83
N GLU A 87 -18.36 -12.24 -14.70
CA GLU A 87 -18.22 -12.20 -16.16
C GLU A 87 -19.59 -11.82 -16.74
N GLN A 88 -19.60 -11.03 -17.81
CA GLN A 88 -20.80 -10.67 -18.55
C GLN A 88 -20.46 -10.28 -19.98
N ARG A 89 -21.43 -10.38 -20.88
CA ARG A 89 -21.29 -9.93 -22.27
C ARG A 89 -22.25 -8.80 -22.54
N ILE A 90 -21.72 -7.69 -23.04
CA ILE A 90 -22.46 -6.45 -23.23
C ILE A 90 -22.24 -5.97 -24.66
N THR A 91 -23.31 -5.49 -25.29
CA THR A 91 -23.21 -4.84 -26.60
C THR A 91 -22.84 -3.37 -26.44
N PHE A 92 -21.81 -2.94 -27.16
CA PHE A 92 -21.35 -1.55 -27.20
C PHE A 92 -21.58 -0.96 -28.58
N LYS A 93 -21.93 0.32 -28.62
CA LYS A 93 -21.79 1.13 -29.83
C LYS A 93 -20.34 1.64 -29.91
N ARG A 94 -19.73 1.46 -31.07
CA ARG A 94 -18.38 1.91 -31.39
C ARG A 94 -18.46 3.14 -32.31
N ASP A 95 -17.95 4.27 -31.84
CA ASP A 95 -17.78 5.49 -32.63
C ASP A 95 -16.28 5.79 -32.82
N ARG A 96 -15.93 6.42 -33.95
CA ARG A 96 -14.55 6.83 -34.27
C ARG A 96 -14.48 8.31 -34.61
N VAL A 97 -13.65 9.04 -33.89
CA VAL A 97 -13.50 10.50 -34.01
C VAL A 97 -12.04 10.86 -34.18
N TYR A 98 -11.70 11.63 -35.21
CA TYR A 98 -10.34 12.10 -35.43
C TYR A 98 -10.06 13.35 -34.58
N LEU A 99 -9.04 13.26 -33.73
CA LEU A 99 -8.56 14.39 -32.94
C LEU A 99 -7.61 15.26 -33.78
N GLN A 100 -7.40 16.50 -33.34
CA GLN A 100 -6.51 17.44 -34.02
C GLN A 100 -5.13 17.42 -33.37
N GLN A 101 -4.08 17.25 -34.19
CA GLN A 101 -2.70 17.22 -33.71
C GLN A 101 -2.13 18.62 -33.56
N GLN A 102 -1.44 18.86 -32.45
CA GLN A 102 -0.67 20.07 -32.19
C GLN A 102 0.64 19.71 -31.49
N GLY A 103 1.73 19.71 -32.26
CA GLY A 103 3.03 19.25 -31.78
C GLY A 103 2.96 17.79 -31.35
N GLU A 104 3.32 17.53 -30.09
CA GLU A 104 3.32 16.20 -29.49
C GLU A 104 1.95 15.79 -28.90
N TYR A 105 0.92 16.60 -29.06
CA TYR A 105 -0.39 16.39 -28.44
C TYR A 105 -1.50 16.18 -29.47
N LEU A 106 -2.52 15.42 -29.07
CA LEU A 106 -3.79 15.32 -29.77
C LEU A 106 -4.90 15.89 -28.89
N TRP A 107 -5.65 16.84 -29.43
CA TRP A 107 -6.71 17.57 -28.73
C TRP A 107 -8.04 17.45 -29.46
N GLY A 108 -9.13 17.41 -28.71
CA GLY A 108 -10.47 17.54 -29.26
C GLY A 108 -11.53 17.82 -28.20
N VAL A 109 -12.56 18.55 -28.60
CA VAL A 109 -13.80 18.66 -27.81
C VAL A 109 -14.88 17.88 -28.52
N VAL A 110 -15.45 16.89 -27.84
CA VAL A 110 -16.35 15.90 -28.43
C VAL A 110 -17.73 16.03 -27.79
N SER A 111 -18.79 15.98 -28.60
CA SER A 111 -20.18 15.90 -28.14
C SER A 111 -20.70 14.46 -28.20
N GLY A 112 -21.61 14.10 -27.28
CA GLY A 112 -22.35 12.85 -27.34
C GLY A 112 -21.74 11.68 -26.57
N MET A 113 -20.55 11.85 -25.97
CA MET A 113 -20.03 10.88 -25.00
C MET A 113 -20.89 10.88 -23.73
N ARG A 114 -21.06 9.69 -23.15
CA ARG A 114 -21.82 9.49 -21.92
C ARG A 114 -20.86 9.47 -20.73
N ALA A 115 -21.05 10.34 -19.75
CA ALA A 115 -20.29 10.27 -18.51
C ALA A 115 -20.84 9.17 -17.59
N GLY A 116 -19.93 8.44 -16.95
CA GLY A 116 -20.22 7.48 -15.89
C GLY A 116 -20.48 8.17 -14.56
N ASN A 117 -21.24 7.50 -13.71
CA ASN A 117 -21.46 7.88 -12.31
C ASN A 117 -21.60 6.61 -11.45
N ARG A 118 -22.06 6.76 -10.21
CA ARG A 118 -22.32 5.66 -9.27
C ARG A 118 -23.09 4.48 -9.86
N GLU A 119 -24.12 4.73 -10.66
CA GLU A 119 -25.06 3.71 -11.13
C GLU A 119 -24.85 3.35 -12.60
N GLN A 120 -24.46 4.33 -13.41
CA GLN A 120 -24.36 4.24 -14.86
C GLN A 120 -22.89 4.14 -15.32
N ALA A 121 -22.64 3.26 -16.28
CA ALA A 121 -21.37 3.18 -17.01
C ALA A 121 -21.22 4.34 -18.01
N GLY A 122 -20.03 4.95 -18.00
CA GLY A 122 -19.61 5.92 -18.99
C GLY A 122 -19.31 5.29 -20.35
N SER A 123 -19.00 6.15 -21.31
CA SER A 123 -18.32 5.79 -22.54
C SER A 123 -16.87 5.46 -22.23
N PHE A 124 -16.38 4.35 -22.77
CA PHE A 124 -14.99 3.92 -22.67
C PHE A 124 -14.21 4.46 -23.87
N TYR A 125 -12.95 4.83 -23.68
CA TYR A 125 -12.15 5.46 -24.73
C TYR A 125 -10.66 5.13 -24.67
N TRP A 126 -10.04 5.17 -25.85
CA TRP A 126 -8.59 5.17 -26.07
C TRP A 126 -8.30 5.72 -27.48
N LEU A 127 -7.03 5.95 -27.79
CA LEU A 127 -6.60 6.24 -29.15
C LEU A 127 -6.17 4.96 -29.87
N ARG A 128 -6.48 4.90 -31.15
CA ARG A 128 -6.12 3.80 -32.05
C ARG A 128 -5.49 4.36 -33.32
N TYR A 129 -4.48 3.66 -33.81
CA TYR A 129 -3.86 3.96 -35.11
C TYR A 129 -3.29 2.68 -35.72
N ILE A 130 -3.09 2.70 -37.05
CA ILE A 130 -2.39 1.62 -37.75
C ILE A 130 -0.94 2.03 -37.93
N ASP A 131 0.00 1.21 -37.46
CA ASP A 131 1.42 1.46 -37.63
C ASP A 131 1.92 1.09 -39.04
N ARG A 132 3.23 1.31 -39.28
CA ARG A 132 3.86 1.00 -40.58
C ARG A 132 3.91 -0.49 -40.92
N ASN A 133 3.69 -1.36 -39.95
CA ASN A 133 3.62 -2.81 -40.11
C ASN A 133 2.17 -3.31 -40.27
N GLU A 134 1.23 -2.39 -40.52
CA GLU A 134 -0.21 -2.64 -40.64
C GLU A 134 -0.83 -3.25 -39.37
N GLN A 135 -0.19 -3.05 -38.21
CA GLN A 135 -0.71 -3.50 -36.93
C GLN A 135 -1.51 -2.39 -36.25
N LEU A 136 -2.62 -2.78 -35.64
CA LEU A 136 -3.44 -1.88 -34.84
C LEU A 136 -2.77 -1.65 -33.49
N GLN A 137 -2.47 -0.39 -33.20
CA GLN A 137 -1.82 0.04 -31.98
C GLN A 137 -2.78 0.86 -31.13
N THR A 138 -2.57 0.82 -29.81
CA THR A 138 -3.37 1.55 -28.82
C THR A 138 -2.51 2.52 -28.04
N ILE A 139 -3.03 3.74 -27.88
CA ILE A 139 -2.51 4.69 -26.89
C ILE A 139 -3.62 4.91 -25.86
N ARG A 140 -3.30 4.53 -24.62
CA ARG A 140 -4.21 4.61 -23.47
C ARG A 140 -4.10 5.97 -22.80
N ASP A 141 -5.14 6.32 -22.05
CA ASP A 141 -5.07 7.48 -21.18
C ASP A 141 -4.11 7.18 -20.03
N ILE A 142 -3.13 8.05 -19.84
CA ILE A 142 -2.11 7.90 -18.79
C ILE A 142 -2.64 8.41 -17.45
N VAL A 143 -3.57 9.38 -17.45
CA VAL A 143 -4.13 10.02 -16.25
C VAL A 143 -5.66 9.86 -16.12
N PRO A 144 -6.23 8.67 -16.34
CA PRO A 144 -7.67 8.44 -16.28
C PRO A 144 -8.21 8.65 -14.86
N TYR A 145 -9.49 8.97 -14.77
CA TYR A 145 -10.20 9.00 -13.49
C TYR A 145 -10.79 7.63 -13.10
N SER A 146 -11.07 6.75 -14.07
CA SER A 146 -11.71 5.46 -13.84
C SER A 146 -11.16 4.38 -14.78
N LEU A 147 -10.75 3.24 -14.21
CA LEU A 147 -10.23 2.05 -14.89
C LEU A 147 -10.94 0.78 -14.35
N PRO A 148 -12.26 0.64 -14.55
CA PRO A 148 -13.04 -0.42 -13.90
C PRO A 148 -12.65 -1.83 -14.35
N TYR A 149 -11.98 -1.96 -15.51
CA TYR A 149 -11.53 -3.22 -16.10
C TYR A 149 -10.00 -3.26 -16.29
N GLY A 150 -9.25 -2.57 -15.42
CA GLY A 150 -7.79 -2.67 -15.39
C GLY A 150 -7.06 -1.71 -16.35
N ILE A 151 -5.73 -1.81 -16.34
CA ILE A 151 -4.78 -0.91 -17.02
C ILE A 151 -4.69 -1.19 -18.53
N PHE A 152 -5.03 -2.40 -18.97
CA PHE A 152 -5.03 -2.74 -20.40
C PHE A 152 -6.35 -2.39 -21.10
N ALA A 153 -7.43 -2.19 -20.34
CA ALA A 153 -8.72 -1.78 -20.85
C ALA A 153 -8.75 -0.29 -21.25
N PRO A 154 -9.75 0.15 -22.05
CA PRO A 154 -9.98 1.57 -22.28
C PRO A 154 -10.39 2.28 -20.98
N ALA A 155 -10.02 3.55 -20.86
CA ALA A 155 -10.45 4.38 -19.73
C ALA A 155 -11.94 4.71 -19.81
N GLU A 156 -12.59 4.87 -18.67
CA GLU A 156 -14.00 5.30 -18.62
C GLU A 156 -14.10 6.81 -18.41
N LEU A 157 -14.91 7.49 -19.23
CA LEU A 157 -15.30 8.88 -18.97
C LEU A 157 -16.20 8.93 -17.74
N TYR A 158 -15.83 9.74 -16.74
CA TYR A 158 -16.54 9.81 -15.48
C TYR A 158 -16.89 11.25 -15.09
N ASP A 159 -18.08 11.46 -14.53
CA ASP A 159 -18.54 12.77 -14.05
C ASP A 159 -17.95 13.08 -12.67
N LEU A 160 -16.68 13.52 -12.68
CA LEU A 160 -15.95 13.84 -11.46
C LEU A 160 -16.51 15.08 -10.76
N ASP A 161 -16.95 16.08 -11.51
CA ASP A 161 -17.50 17.31 -10.95
C ASP A 161 -18.75 17.01 -10.11
N SER A 162 -19.67 16.20 -10.64
CA SER A 162 -20.83 15.75 -9.86
C SER A 162 -20.44 14.90 -8.65
N LEU A 163 -19.46 14.00 -8.76
CA LEU A 163 -18.98 13.22 -7.61
C LEU A 163 -18.40 14.12 -6.51
N GLN A 164 -17.59 15.11 -6.90
CA GLN A 164 -16.96 16.06 -5.99
C GLN A 164 -18.00 16.98 -5.33
N ALA A 165 -19.01 17.43 -6.08
CA ALA A 165 -20.05 18.32 -5.55
C ALA A 165 -21.01 17.62 -4.57
N ASN A 166 -21.17 16.30 -4.66
CA ASN A 166 -22.15 15.53 -3.88
C ASN A 166 -21.56 14.75 -2.69
N ARG A 167 -20.25 14.89 -2.42
CA ARG A 167 -19.60 14.20 -1.29
C ARG A 167 -20.11 14.70 0.06
N LEU A 168 -20.18 13.80 1.04
CA LEU A 168 -20.79 14.07 2.35
C LEU A 168 -19.84 14.73 3.36
N ASP A 169 -18.61 15.01 2.97
CA ASP A 169 -17.52 15.54 3.81
C ASP A 169 -17.03 16.92 3.36
N LEU A 170 -17.80 17.64 2.55
CA LEU A 170 -17.47 19.02 2.15
C LEU A 170 -17.20 19.96 3.33
N ASP A 171 -17.95 19.79 4.42
CA ASP A 171 -17.73 20.55 5.66
C ASP A 171 -16.34 20.32 6.25
N TYR A 172 -15.80 19.10 6.12
CA TYR A 172 -14.44 18.79 6.59
C TYR A 172 -13.37 19.54 5.78
N PHE A 173 -13.49 19.57 4.45
CA PHE A 173 -12.57 20.32 3.59
C PHE A 173 -12.68 21.83 3.81
N SER A 174 -13.88 22.35 4.07
CA SER A 174 -14.06 23.78 4.38
C SER A 174 -13.39 24.21 5.69
N ARG A 175 -13.25 23.30 6.66
CA ARG A 175 -12.59 23.56 7.95
C ARG A 175 -11.07 23.38 7.90
N THR A 176 -10.58 22.61 6.94
CA THR A 176 -9.16 22.21 6.86
C THR A 176 -8.41 22.85 5.69
N GLY A 177 -9.12 23.45 4.75
CA GLY A 177 -8.57 24.22 3.63
C GLY A 177 -8.98 25.69 3.65
N ILE A 178 -8.66 26.39 2.56
CA ILE A 178 -9.07 27.77 2.31
C ILE A 178 -9.73 27.91 0.95
N GLN A 179 -10.59 28.90 0.78
CA GLN A 179 -11.10 29.32 -0.53
C GLN A 179 -10.58 30.72 -0.86
N GLY A 180 -10.08 30.92 -2.07
CA GLY A 180 -9.61 32.23 -2.55
C GLY A 180 -8.17 32.55 -2.17
N GLU A 181 -7.89 33.83 -1.93
CA GLU A 181 -6.53 34.33 -1.71
C GLU A 181 -6.07 34.13 -0.25
N GLY A 182 -4.88 33.54 -0.08
CA GLY A 182 -4.26 33.30 1.23
C GLY A 182 -3.19 32.22 1.15
N ASP A 183 -2.49 31.99 2.26
CA ASP A 183 -1.52 30.88 2.35
C ASP A 183 -2.28 29.56 2.47
N VAL A 184 -2.05 28.66 1.51
CA VAL A 184 -2.67 27.33 1.49
C VAL A 184 -2.21 26.53 2.72
N PRO A 185 -3.11 26.16 3.65
CA PRO A 185 -2.73 25.47 4.88
C PRO A 185 -2.30 24.04 4.58
N ARG A 186 -1.37 23.50 5.37
CA ARG A 186 -1.06 22.06 5.38
C ARG A 186 -1.95 21.35 6.39
N VAL A 187 -2.47 20.17 6.04
CA VAL A 187 -3.17 19.29 6.98
C VAL A 187 -2.29 19.02 8.20
N GLY A 188 -2.87 19.12 9.39
CA GLY A 188 -2.13 18.96 10.65
C GLY A 188 -1.70 17.51 10.93
N ASP A 189 -0.58 17.36 11.64
CA ASP A 189 0.00 16.07 12.01
C ASP A 189 -0.97 15.19 12.82
N PRO A 190 -1.16 13.91 12.46
CA PRO A 190 -1.85 12.94 13.33
C PRO A 190 -0.96 12.55 14.52
N SER A 191 -1.53 11.94 15.55
CA SER A 191 -0.77 11.45 16.72
C SER A 191 -0.36 9.99 16.62
N ASN A 192 -0.99 9.23 15.72
CA ASN A 192 -0.73 7.82 15.42
C ASN A 192 -1.38 7.42 14.07
N ILE A 193 -0.91 6.31 13.50
CA ILE A 193 -1.35 5.82 12.19
C ILE A 193 -1.70 4.33 12.26
N LEU A 194 -2.81 3.94 11.65
CA LEU A 194 -3.10 2.55 11.31
C LEU A 194 -2.78 2.28 9.85
N GLN A 195 -1.85 1.37 9.59
CA GLN A 195 -1.57 0.86 8.25
C GLN A 195 -2.51 -0.30 7.91
N ILE A 196 -3.10 -0.25 6.71
CA ILE A 196 -4.08 -1.21 6.20
C ILE A 196 -3.68 -1.69 4.81
N HIS A 197 -3.62 -3.02 4.64
CA HIS A 197 -3.75 -3.60 3.30
C HIS A 197 -5.22 -3.76 2.94
N VAL A 198 -5.71 -3.00 1.94
CA VAL A 198 -7.16 -2.91 1.65
C VAL A 198 -7.76 -4.28 1.34
N GLY A 199 -7.02 -5.08 0.58
CA GLY A 199 -7.43 -6.38 0.08
C GLY A 199 -7.59 -7.47 1.17
N THR A 200 -6.94 -7.31 2.32
CA THR A 200 -7.01 -8.28 3.43
C THR A 200 -7.72 -7.74 4.66
N ALA A 201 -8.03 -6.45 4.72
CA ALA A 201 -8.54 -5.78 5.92
C ALA A 201 -10.06 -5.77 6.10
N SER A 202 -10.80 -6.47 5.25
CA SER A 202 -12.23 -6.75 5.40
C SER A 202 -12.55 -8.09 4.77
N ALA A 203 -13.70 -8.70 5.08
CA ALA A 203 -14.08 -9.98 4.49
C ALA A 203 -14.19 -9.90 2.96
N GLU A 204 -14.57 -8.74 2.44
CA GLU A 204 -14.73 -8.48 1.01
C GLU A 204 -13.44 -8.02 0.34
N GLY A 205 -12.48 -7.48 1.09
CA GLY A 205 -11.21 -6.96 0.56
C GLY A 205 -11.36 -5.68 -0.27
N THR A 206 -12.37 -4.85 0.04
CA THR A 206 -12.69 -3.64 -0.72
C THR A 206 -12.95 -2.43 0.17
N PHE A 207 -12.92 -1.23 -0.42
CA PHE A 207 -13.32 0.01 0.26
C PHE A 207 -14.76 -0.04 0.75
N GLU A 208 -15.68 -0.65 0.00
CA GLU A 208 -17.06 -0.87 0.43
C GLU A 208 -17.14 -1.70 1.72
N GLY A 209 -16.33 -2.76 1.82
CA GLY A 209 -16.25 -3.59 3.03
C GLY A 209 -15.74 -2.80 4.23
N LEU A 210 -14.68 -1.99 4.03
CA LEU A 210 -14.16 -1.10 5.05
C LEU A 210 -15.18 -0.03 5.47
N THR A 211 -15.91 0.57 4.53
CA THR A 211 -16.98 1.54 4.83
C THR A 211 -18.03 0.94 5.75
N ARG A 212 -18.47 -0.29 5.49
CA ARG A 212 -19.43 -0.99 6.37
C ARG A 212 -18.87 -1.22 7.78
N ILE A 213 -17.59 -1.55 7.91
CA ILE A 213 -16.93 -1.73 9.22
C ILE A 213 -16.96 -0.41 9.99
N TYR A 214 -16.50 0.69 9.39
CA TYR A 214 -16.46 1.99 10.07
C TYR A 214 -17.87 2.53 10.38
N GLN A 215 -18.84 2.36 9.49
CA GLN A 215 -20.24 2.72 9.76
C GLN A 215 -20.80 1.95 10.96
N ARG A 216 -20.58 0.63 11.02
CA ARG A 216 -21.01 -0.19 12.17
C ARG A 216 -20.35 0.25 13.48
N ILE A 217 -19.05 0.55 13.46
CA ILE A 217 -18.35 1.05 14.64
C ILE A 217 -18.91 2.42 15.06
N ALA A 218 -19.13 3.33 14.11
CA ALA A 218 -19.71 4.65 14.36
C ALA A 218 -21.12 4.56 14.97
N GLU A 219 -21.97 3.67 14.45
CA GLU A 219 -23.31 3.40 15.01
C GLU A 219 -23.23 2.87 16.45
N LYS A 220 -22.30 1.93 16.73
CA LYS A 220 -22.09 1.42 18.09
C LYS A 220 -21.65 2.50 19.06
N ILE A 221 -20.70 3.36 18.64
CA ILE A 221 -20.21 4.49 19.45
C ILE A 221 -21.37 5.44 19.77
N THR A 222 -22.14 5.82 18.75
CA THR A 222 -23.29 6.74 18.88
C THR A 222 -24.38 6.18 19.80
N ASN A 223 -24.61 4.86 19.74
CA ASN A 223 -25.60 4.17 20.56
C ASN A 223 -25.05 3.66 21.90
N HIS A 224 -23.82 4.00 22.27
CA HIS A 224 -23.13 3.53 23.49
C HIS A 224 -23.12 1.99 23.65
N GLN A 225 -22.99 1.27 22.53
CA GLN A 225 -22.88 -0.18 22.51
C GLN A 225 -21.42 -0.62 22.70
N PRO A 226 -21.17 -1.77 23.36
CA PRO A 226 -19.82 -2.30 23.49
C PRO A 226 -19.25 -2.69 22.12
N LEU A 227 -17.96 -2.41 21.95
CA LEU A 227 -17.18 -2.83 20.78
C LEU A 227 -16.69 -4.27 20.98
N THR A 228 -16.51 -4.99 19.88
CA THR A 228 -15.79 -6.27 19.90
C THR A 228 -14.27 -6.01 19.95
N SER A 229 -13.48 -7.01 20.36
CA SER A 229 -12.01 -6.94 20.33
C SER A 229 -11.47 -6.56 18.94
N ALA A 230 -12.10 -7.06 17.87
CA ALA A 230 -11.72 -6.72 16.50
C ALA A 230 -12.02 -5.25 16.17
N GLU A 231 -13.18 -4.75 16.58
CA GLU A 231 -13.56 -3.34 16.36
C GLU A 231 -12.64 -2.37 17.13
N GLU A 232 -12.13 -2.77 18.29
CA GLU A 232 -11.13 -1.99 19.04
C GLU A 232 -9.82 -1.81 18.26
N ASN A 233 -9.43 -2.78 17.42
CA ASN A 233 -8.24 -2.71 16.57
C ASN A 233 -8.35 -1.75 15.37
N TYR A 234 -9.56 -1.35 14.97
CA TYR A 234 -9.77 -0.29 13.98
C TYR A 234 -9.88 1.10 14.62
N LEU A 235 -10.05 1.18 15.94
CA LEU A 235 -10.41 2.43 16.63
C LEU A 235 -9.22 3.06 17.36
N GLY A 236 -9.31 4.39 17.52
CA GLY A 236 -8.36 5.19 18.31
C GLY A 236 -7.20 5.73 17.49
N TYR A 237 -7.29 5.62 16.17
CA TYR A 237 -6.28 6.18 15.27
C TYR A 237 -6.71 7.56 14.75
N ASP A 238 -5.75 8.47 14.65
CA ASP A 238 -5.96 9.80 14.03
C ASP A 238 -5.85 9.74 12.51
N ALA A 239 -5.11 8.75 11.98
CA ALA A 239 -4.94 8.54 10.55
C ALA A 239 -4.92 7.06 10.17
N ILE A 240 -5.30 6.77 8.92
CA ILE A 240 -5.20 5.46 8.27
C ILE A 240 -4.32 5.60 7.03
N GLN A 241 -3.30 4.76 6.90
CA GLN A 241 -2.50 4.63 5.69
C GLN A 241 -2.90 3.39 4.91
N PHE A 242 -3.18 3.54 3.61
CA PHE A 242 -3.56 2.43 2.73
C PHE A 242 -2.44 1.98 1.80
N LEU A 243 -2.33 0.67 1.62
CA LEU A 243 -1.62 0.01 0.53
C LEU A 243 -2.41 -1.22 0.02
N PRO A 244 -2.34 -1.62 -1.26
CA PRO A 244 -2.18 -0.71 -2.39
C PRO A 244 -3.32 0.30 -2.47
N ILE A 245 -3.11 1.28 -3.34
CA ILE A 245 -4.12 2.22 -3.80
C ILE A 245 -4.12 2.38 -5.33
N GLU A 246 -2.97 2.13 -5.95
CA GLU A 246 -2.72 2.30 -7.38
C GLU A 246 -3.10 1.03 -8.15
N PRO A 247 -3.58 1.14 -9.40
CA PRO A 247 -3.75 -0.01 -10.28
C PRO A 247 -2.44 -0.77 -10.43
N THR A 248 -2.53 -2.09 -10.34
CA THR A 248 -1.37 -2.99 -10.44
C THR A 248 -1.34 -3.65 -11.81
N ILE A 249 -0.25 -4.36 -12.10
CA ILE A 249 -0.14 -5.22 -13.28
C ILE A 249 -1.26 -6.27 -13.39
N GLU A 250 -1.43 -6.81 -14.60
CA GLU A 250 -2.42 -7.86 -14.94
C GLU A 250 -1.73 -9.20 -15.25
N PHE A 251 -2.48 -10.29 -15.35
CA PHE A 251 -1.93 -11.58 -15.75
C PHE A 251 -1.58 -11.52 -17.24
N ARG A 252 -0.30 -11.75 -17.58
CA ARG A 252 0.13 -11.71 -18.98
C ARG A 252 1.20 -12.74 -19.31
N ASP A 253 1.05 -13.30 -20.50
CA ASP A 253 1.96 -14.18 -21.22
C ASP A 253 2.08 -13.76 -22.71
N GLU A 254 2.83 -14.52 -23.50
CA GLU A 254 3.02 -14.27 -24.94
C GLU A 254 1.73 -14.43 -25.78
N TYR A 255 0.69 -15.05 -25.22
CA TYR A 255 -0.58 -15.35 -25.90
C TYR A 255 -1.74 -14.49 -25.39
N SER A 256 -1.47 -13.58 -24.46
CA SER A 256 -2.49 -12.81 -23.79
C SER A 256 -3.16 -11.82 -24.74
N PRO A 257 -4.50 -11.66 -24.65
CA PRO A 257 -5.22 -10.69 -25.46
C PRO A 257 -4.76 -9.25 -25.13
N GLU A 258 -5.28 -8.28 -25.88
CA GLU A 258 -4.99 -6.87 -25.60
C GLU A 258 -5.34 -6.51 -24.15
N SER A 259 -6.53 -6.90 -23.67
CA SER A 259 -6.96 -6.79 -22.27
C SER A 259 -7.66 -8.07 -21.83
N GLU A 260 -7.38 -8.52 -20.61
CA GLU A 260 -7.99 -9.71 -20.00
C GLU A 260 -9.41 -9.44 -19.48
N PHE A 261 -9.63 -8.25 -18.92
CA PHE A 261 -10.90 -7.87 -18.28
C PHE A 261 -11.87 -7.15 -19.21
N PHE A 262 -11.42 -6.77 -20.41
CA PHE A 262 -12.22 -6.11 -21.43
C PHE A 262 -11.87 -6.69 -22.82
N SER A 263 -12.57 -7.76 -23.21
CA SER A 263 -12.22 -8.55 -24.39
C SER A 263 -13.26 -8.44 -25.50
N PHE A 264 -12.82 -8.27 -26.75
CA PHE A 264 -13.70 -8.26 -27.92
C PHE A 264 -14.05 -9.70 -28.33
N VAL A 265 -15.34 -10.04 -28.38
CA VAL A 265 -15.80 -11.41 -28.68
C VAL A 265 -15.83 -11.69 -30.19
N CYS A 266 -16.09 -10.68 -31.02
CA CYS A 266 -16.09 -10.78 -32.48
C CYS A 266 -15.41 -9.54 -33.08
N GLU A 267 -14.31 -9.74 -33.80
CA GLU A 267 -13.53 -8.67 -34.44
C GLU A 267 -13.92 -8.50 -35.91
N GLU A 268 -15.16 -8.10 -36.20
CA GLU A 268 -15.42 -7.47 -37.50
C GLU A 268 -14.99 -6.00 -37.40
N LYS A 269 -13.87 -5.67 -38.05
CA LYS A 269 -13.21 -4.35 -37.97
C LYS A 269 -14.12 -3.18 -38.38
N GLU A 270 -15.21 -3.44 -39.12
CA GLU A 270 -16.12 -2.43 -39.65
C GLU A 270 -17.46 -2.31 -38.90
N GLU A 271 -17.75 -3.12 -37.89
CA GLU A 271 -19.06 -3.04 -37.22
C GLU A 271 -19.18 -1.85 -36.26
N ASP A 272 -20.27 -1.09 -36.36
CA ASP A 272 -20.60 -0.01 -35.41
C ASP A 272 -21.11 -0.56 -34.06
N LEU A 273 -21.43 -1.84 -33.99
CA LEU A 273 -21.83 -2.56 -32.79
C LEU A 273 -20.83 -3.66 -32.52
N VAL A 274 -20.31 -3.73 -31.29
CA VAL A 274 -19.34 -4.74 -30.90
C VAL A 274 -19.81 -5.44 -29.63
N GLN A 275 -19.57 -6.75 -29.55
CA GLN A 275 -19.80 -7.51 -28.32
C GLN A 275 -18.50 -7.57 -27.52
N ILE A 276 -18.60 -7.18 -26.25
CA ILE A 276 -17.47 -7.15 -25.32
C ILE A 276 -17.78 -8.05 -24.15
N GLU A 277 -16.84 -8.94 -23.85
CA GLU A 277 -16.82 -9.75 -22.64
C GLU A 277 -16.07 -8.98 -21.56
N LEU A 278 -16.77 -8.69 -20.48
CA LEU A 278 -16.29 -7.95 -19.32
C LEU A 278 -16.11 -8.92 -18.18
N SER A 279 -14.91 -8.95 -17.61
CA SER A 279 -14.57 -9.78 -16.46
C SER A 279 -14.17 -8.89 -15.29
N LYS A 280 -14.68 -9.18 -14.10
CA LYS A 280 -14.33 -8.41 -12.91
C LYS A 280 -12.83 -8.62 -12.59
N PRO A 281 -12.04 -7.53 -12.44
CA PRO A 281 -10.65 -7.63 -12.07
C PRO A 281 -10.47 -8.41 -10.76
N HIS A 282 -9.48 -9.29 -10.74
CA HIS A 282 -9.21 -10.20 -9.60
C HIS A 282 -7.71 -10.38 -9.34
N THR A 283 -6.89 -9.41 -9.76
CA THR A 283 -5.46 -9.37 -9.43
C THR A 283 -5.26 -9.12 -7.93
N GLN A 284 -4.25 -9.77 -7.36
CA GLN A 284 -3.87 -9.68 -5.96
C GLN A 284 -2.39 -9.33 -5.92
N ASP A 285 -2.10 -8.20 -5.30
CA ASP A 285 -0.76 -7.63 -5.25
C ASP A 285 -0.47 -7.03 -3.88
N TRP A 286 0.81 -6.93 -3.54
CA TRP A 286 1.24 -6.16 -2.38
C TRP A 286 0.95 -4.68 -2.57
N GLY A 287 1.09 -4.19 -3.79
CA GLY A 287 0.87 -2.82 -4.21
C GLY A 287 2.07 -2.13 -4.83
N TYR A 288 3.15 -2.86 -5.09
CA TYR A 288 4.42 -2.31 -5.59
C TYR A 288 4.69 -2.62 -7.05
N ASP A 289 3.90 -3.49 -7.66
CA ASP A 289 3.98 -3.82 -9.07
C ASP A 289 3.06 -2.90 -9.88
N VAL A 290 3.48 -1.63 -9.94
CA VAL A 290 2.70 -0.53 -10.51
C VAL A 290 3.25 -0.20 -11.91
N PRO A 291 2.43 -0.20 -12.98
CA PRO A 291 2.85 0.15 -14.34
C PRO A 291 2.93 1.67 -14.58
N ILE A 292 2.62 2.48 -13.57
CA ILE A 292 2.43 3.95 -13.57
C ILE A 292 1.24 4.44 -14.39
N LEU A 293 0.86 3.77 -15.48
CA LEU A 293 -0.38 4.09 -16.17
C LEU A 293 -1.56 3.99 -15.20
N GLY A 294 -2.35 5.06 -15.12
CA GLY A 294 -3.57 5.01 -14.33
C GLY A 294 -3.42 5.21 -12.84
N SER A 295 -2.25 5.56 -12.29
CA SER A 295 -2.12 5.77 -10.82
C SER A 295 -2.97 6.93 -10.28
N SER A 296 -3.55 7.76 -11.15
CA SER A 296 -4.60 8.73 -10.79
C SER A 296 -5.93 8.08 -10.42
N ALA A 297 -6.23 6.91 -10.97
CA ALA A 297 -7.42 6.11 -10.66
C ALA A 297 -7.16 5.20 -9.45
N THR A 298 -8.23 4.67 -8.87
CA THR A 298 -8.15 3.67 -7.80
C THR A 298 -8.11 2.27 -8.39
N ASN A 299 -7.29 1.40 -7.80
CA ASN A 299 -7.23 0.00 -8.20
C ASN A 299 -8.62 -0.63 -8.16
N SER A 300 -9.08 -1.12 -9.31
CA SER A 300 -10.43 -1.66 -9.48
C SER A 300 -10.66 -2.95 -8.70
N THR A 301 -9.62 -3.72 -8.37
CA THR A 301 -9.75 -4.92 -7.53
C THR A 301 -10.11 -4.59 -6.08
N LEU A 302 -9.80 -3.37 -5.63
CA LEU A 302 -10.13 -2.86 -4.30
C LEU A 302 -11.53 -2.23 -4.23
N LEU A 303 -12.28 -2.26 -5.34
CA LEU A 303 -13.62 -1.69 -5.46
C LEU A 303 -14.66 -2.80 -5.64
N GLY A 304 -15.57 -2.94 -4.68
CA GLY A 304 -16.68 -3.88 -4.75
C GLY A 304 -17.62 -3.57 -5.92
N SER A 305 -17.83 -2.29 -6.20
CA SER A 305 -18.71 -1.73 -7.23
C SER A 305 -17.99 -1.32 -8.51
N LEU A 306 -16.65 -1.40 -8.55
CA LEU A 306 -15.82 -0.87 -9.63
C LEU A 306 -16.01 0.64 -9.90
N ARG A 307 -16.61 1.40 -8.97
CA ARG A 307 -16.87 2.84 -9.11
C ARG A 307 -15.94 3.67 -8.23
N PRO A 308 -15.38 4.78 -8.73
CA PRO A 308 -14.65 5.78 -7.92
C PRO A 308 -15.42 6.28 -6.69
N ASP A 309 -16.76 6.37 -6.77
CA ASP A 309 -17.66 6.72 -5.66
C ASP A 309 -17.38 5.95 -4.37
N GLU A 310 -17.03 4.67 -4.45
CA GLU A 310 -16.83 3.81 -3.29
C GLU A 310 -15.67 4.27 -2.39
N LEU A 311 -14.60 4.81 -2.99
CA LEU A 311 -13.49 5.39 -2.23
C LEU A 311 -13.90 6.72 -1.59
N VAL A 312 -14.69 7.53 -2.28
CA VAL A 312 -15.20 8.82 -1.75
C VAL A 312 -16.17 8.58 -0.59
N ASP A 313 -17.00 7.54 -0.67
CA ASP A 313 -17.89 7.14 0.43
C ASP A 313 -17.11 6.70 1.67
N PHE A 314 -16.02 5.95 1.47
CA PHE A 314 -15.13 5.56 2.54
C PHE A 314 -14.52 6.80 3.22
N LEU A 315 -13.92 7.70 2.43
CA LEU A 315 -13.33 8.95 2.92
C LEU A 315 -14.35 9.77 3.70
N ALA A 316 -15.55 9.95 3.15
CA ALA A 316 -16.59 10.71 3.82
C ALA A 316 -17.08 10.05 5.12
N THR A 317 -17.04 8.72 5.21
CA THR A 317 -17.37 7.97 6.43
C THR A 317 -16.33 8.24 7.53
N VAL A 318 -15.04 8.25 7.20
CA VAL A 318 -13.97 8.44 8.19
C VAL A 318 -13.73 9.90 8.55
N HIS A 319 -13.94 10.84 7.62
CA HIS A 319 -13.88 12.28 7.92
C HIS A 319 -15.02 12.75 8.84
N ASN A 320 -16.19 12.10 8.76
CA ASN A 320 -17.35 12.39 9.60
C ASN A 320 -17.48 11.44 10.80
N PHE A 321 -16.42 10.74 11.17
CA PHE A 321 -16.45 9.73 12.22
C PHE A 321 -16.78 10.36 13.60
N PRO A 322 -17.61 9.72 14.45
CA PRO A 322 -18.22 10.37 15.62
C PRO A 322 -17.23 10.76 16.74
N THR A 323 -16.02 10.19 16.77
CA THR A 323 -14.98 10.58 17.75
C THR A 323 -14.04 11.67 17.24
N GLY A 324 -14.30 12.22 16.06
CA GLY A 324 -13.40 13.12 15.34
C GLY A 324 -13.03 12.54 13.97
N ALA A 325 -12.66 13.41 13.04
CA ALA A 325 -12.22 13.01 11.71
C ALA A 325 -10.97 12.12 11.80
N ILE A 326 -10.98 11.02 11.06
CA ILE A 326 -9.81 10.16 10.87
C ILE A 326 -9.23 10.50 9.50
N GLN A 327 -7.97 10.92 9.49
CA GLN A 327 -7.26 11.30 8.27
C GLN A 327 -6.95 10.08 7.38
N VAL A 328 -6.85 10.26 6.07
CA VAL A 328 -6.44 9.21 5.14
C VAL A 328 -5.13 9.54 4.42
N ILE A 329 -4.19 8.60 4.46
CA ILE A 329 -2.86 8.70 3.85
C ILE A 329 -2.78 7.69 2.71
N TYR A 330 -2.46 8.16 1.50
CA TYR A 330 -2.19 7.27 0.38
C TYR A 330 -0.72 6.95 0.27
N ASP A 331 -0.45 5.68 0.03
CA ASP A 331 0.85 5.26 -0.43
C ASP A 331 1.02 5.47 -1.94
N LEU A 332 2.13 6.11 -2.34
CA LEU A 332 2.44 6.46 -3.73
C LEU A 332 3.76 5.82 -4.17
N VAL A 333 3.71 4.98 -5.21
CA VAL A 333 4.86 4.20 -5.70
C VAL A 333 5.34 4.79 -7.04
N TYR A 334 6.07 5.91 -6.98
CA TYR A 334 6.55 6.65 -8.16
C TYR A 334 8.08 6.54 -8.38
N GLY A 335 8.76 5.67 -7.64
CA GLY A 335 10.20 5.43 -7.82
C GLY A 335 10.54 4.58 -9.05
N HIS A 336 9.64 3.66 -9.43
CA HIS A 336 9.81 2.71 -10.51
C HIS A 336 8.48 2.43 -11.24
N ALA A 337 8.56 1.67 -12.33
CA ALA A 337 7.40 1.06 -12.99
C ALA A 337 7.68 -0.41 -13.30
N ASP A 338 6.70 -1.30 -13.16
CA ASP A 338 6.85 -2.69 -13.62
C ASP A 338 7.10 -2.76 -15.14
N ASN A 339 7.72 -3.84 -15.62
CA ASN A 339 8.00 -4.06 -17.05
C ASN A 339 6.77 -4.06 -17.96
N GLN A 340 5.57 -4.36 -17.45
CA GLN A 340 4.34 -4.21 -18.24
C GLN A 340 4.11 -2.76 -18.70
N SER A 341 4.72 -1.77 -18.04
CA SER A 341 4.72 -0.37 -18.49
C SER A 341 5.28 -0.20 -19.90
N GLU A 342 6.22 -1.04 -20.35
CA GLU A 342 6.78 -0.98 -21.71
C GLU A 342 5.72 -1.25 -22.80
N LEU A 343 4.60 -1.89 -22.44
CA LEU A 343 3.46 -2.14 -23.32
C LEU A 343 2.40 -1.01 -23.27
N LEU A 344 2.49 -0.13 -22.28
CA LEU A 344 1.39 0.76 -21.88
C LEU A 344 1.72 2.25 -22.04
N ILE A 345 2.97 2.65 -21.79
CA ILE A 345 3.38 4.06 -21.79
C ILE A 345 4.53 4.32 -22.76
N SER A 346 4.72 5.59 -23.13
CA SER A 346 5.82 6.00 -24.00
C SER A 346 7.17 5.66 -23.37
N ARG A 347 8.13 5.19 -24.18
CA ARG A 347 9.52 4.94 -23.75
C ARG A 347 10.18 6.17 -23.10
N GLN A 348 9.70 7.38 -23.38
CA GLN A 348 10.20 8.61 -22.73
C GLN A 348 9.98 8.63 -21.21
N PHE A 349 9.02 7.88 -20.68
CA PHE A 349 8.83 7.68 -19.24
C PHE A 349 9.93 6.84 -18.59
N LEU A 350 10.73 6.10 -19.36
CA LEU A 350 11.59 5.03 -18.85
C LEU A 350 13.06 5.34 -19.11
N LYS A 351 13.88 5.31 -18.06
CA LYS A 351 15.35 5.46 -18.15
C LYS A 351 16.05 4.15 -18.50
N GLY A 352 15.46 3.02 -18.14
CA GLY A 352 16.07 1.70 -18.29
C GLY A 352 15.60 0.71 -17.23
N PRO A 353 16.01 -0.56 -17.31
CA PRO A 353 15.59 -1.59 -16.36
C PRO A 353 16.22 -1.40 -14.97
N ASN A 354 15.46 -1.77 -13.92
CA ASN A 354 15.90 -1.83 -12.53
C ASN A 354 15.40 -3.12 -11.85
N MET A 355 15.55 -3.25 -10.52
CA MET A 355 15.15 -4.46 -9.78
C MET A 355 13.64 -4.68 -9.67
N TYR A 356 12.84 -3.64 -9.90
CA TYR A 356 11.37 -3.64 -9.84
C TYR A 356 10.71 -3.52 -11.22
N GLY A 357 11.48 -3.55 -12.30
CA GLY A 357 11.02 -3.30 -13.66
C GLY A 357 11.87 -2.24 -14.35
N GLN A 358 11.42 -0.99 -14.35
CA GLN A 358 12.01 0.16 -15.04
C GLN A 358 12.16 1.37 -14.12
N ASP A 359 13.25 2.10 -14.26
CA ASP A 359 13.47 3.42 -13.64
C ASP A 359 12.64 4.49 -14.37
N LEU A 360 11.94 5.34 -13.62
CA LEU A 360 11.16 6.43 -14.19
C LEU A 360 11.99 7.66 -14.55
N ASN A 361 11.64 8.30 -15.65
CA ASN A 361 12.29 9.50 -16.17
C ASN A 361 11.72 10.81 -15.62
N HIS A 362 11.67 10.92 -14.29
CA HIS A 362 11.20 12.11 -13.57
C HIS A 362 12.06 13.37 -13.80
N GLN A 363 13.18 13.30 -14.56
CA GLN A 363 13.98 14.45 -14.97
C GLN A 363 13.47 15.10 -16.25
N LEU A 364 12.71 14.37 -17.08
CA LEU A 364 12.10 14.94 -18.28
C LEU A 364 10.90 15.81 -17.86
N PRO A 365 10.87 17.13 -18.18
CA PRO A 365 9.88 18.05 -17.64
C PRO A 365 8.42 17.63 -17.87
N ILE A 366 8.10 17.07 -19.05
CA ILE A 366 6.75 16.60 -19.36
C ILE A 366 6.35 15.36 -18.56
N VAL A 367 7.25 14.39 -18.41
CA VAL A 367 7.00 13.20 -17.57
C VAL A 367 6.83 13.60 -16.11
N ARG A 368 7.71 14.47 -15.58
CA ARG A 368 7.56 15.01 -14.23
C ARG A 368 6.20 15.70 -14.05
N ALA A 369 5.80 16.55 -14.99
CA ALA A 369 4.51 17.22 -14.94
C ALA A 369 3.34 16.23 -14.96
N ILE A 370 3.39 15.18 -15.79
CA ILE A 370 2.35 14.14 -15.84
C ILE A 370 2.26 13.38 -14.51
N LEU A 371 3.39 13.00 -13.91
CA LEU A 371 3.39 12.30 -12.61
C LEU A 371 2.82 13.19 -11.50
N LEU A 372 3.18 14.48 -11.46
CA LEU A 372 2.60 15.44 -10.49
C LEU A 372 1.09 15.64 -10.73
N GLU A 373 0.64 15.70 -11.98
CA GLU A 373 -0.79 15.81 -12.31
C GLU A 373 -1.56 14.53 -11.94
N MET A 374 -0.95 13.37 -12.14
CA MET A 374 -1.50 12.07 -11.74
C MET A 374 -1.70 12.02 -10.22
N GLN A 375 -0.68 12.43 -9.45
CA GLN A 375 -0.79 12.58 -8.00
C GLN A 375 -1.86 13.61 -7.64
N ARG A 376 -1.93 14.78 -8.30
CA ARG A 376 -2.95 15.81 -8.02
C ARG A 376 -4.36 15.26 -8.19
N ARG A 377 -4.63 14.52 -9.27
CA ARG A 377 -5.94 13.86 -9.49
C ARG A 377 -6.21 12.83 -8.41
N LYS A 378 -5.21 12.04 -8.07
CA LYS A 378 -5.32 11.01 -7.06
C LYS A 378 -5.67 11.58 -5.70
N ILE A 379 -4.94 12.59 -5.24
CA ILE A 379 -5.20 13.18 -3.93
C ILE A 379 -6.56 13.89 -3.89
N ASN A 380 -7.04 14.44 -5.02
CA ASN A 380 -8.36 15.07 -5.10
C ASN A 380 -9.54 14.10 -4.86
N THR A 381 -9.32 12.79 -4.74
CA THR A 381 -10.35 11.89 -4.19
C THR A 381 -10.74 12.26 -2.76
N GLY A 382 -9.82 12.85 -1.99
CA GLY A 382 -10.06 13.35 -0.63
C GLY A 382 -8.99 13.00 0.40
N ALA A 383 -7.81 12.52 0.00
CA ALA A 383 -6.73 12.20 0.94
C ALA A 383 -6.29 13.40 1.81
N ASP A 384 -5.78 13.11 3.00
CA ASP A 384 -5.21 14.07 3.95
C ASP A 384 -3.69 14.05 3.98
N GLY A 385 -3.11 12.92 3.56
CA GLY A 385 -1.67 12.72 3.52
C GLY A 385 -1.20 11.83 2.37
N ILE A 386 0.11 11.85 2.14
CA ILE A 386 0.80 10.93 1.25
C ILE A 386 1.98 10.28 1.99
N ARG A 387 2.25 9.00 1.69
CA ARG A 387 3.55 8.39 1.88
C ARG A 387 4.20 8.24 0.50
N VAL A 388 5.38 8.83 0.32
CA VAL A 388 6.21 8.56 -0.85
C VAL A 388 7.05 7.33 -0.54
N ASP A 389 6.69 6.22 -1.17
CA ASP A 389 7.38 4.95 -1.04
C ASP A 389 8.74 5.00 -1.77
N GLY A 390 9.74 4.31 -1.23
CA GLY A 390 11.04 4.19 -1.89
C GLY A 390 11.71 5.53 -2.21
N GLY A 391 11.67 6.51 -1.31
CA GLY A 391 12.23 7.86 -1.50
C GLY A 391 13.70 7.85 -1.96
N GLN A 392 14.48 6.85 -1.55
CA GLN A 392 15.86 6.67 -2.00
C GLN A 392 16.02 6.25 -3.48
N ASP A 393 14.96 5.73 -4.11
CA ASP A 393 15.00 5.18 -5.46
C ASP A 393 14.84 6.24 -6.55
N PHE A 394 14.41 7.46 -6.19
CA PHE A 394 14.28 8.61 -7.08
C PHE A 394 15.63 9.17 -7.49
N ARG A 395 16.30 8.46 -8.40
CA ARG A 395 17.69 8.70 -8.78
C ARG A 395 17.82 9.12 -10.23
N PHE A 396 18.85 9.91 -10.50
CA PHE A 396 19.23 10.26 -11.86
C PHE A 396 20.76 10.34 -12.00
N PHE A 397 21.25 10.05 -13.19
CA PHE A 397 22.65 10.28 -13.50
C PHE A 397 22.87 11.76 -13.81
N ASN A 398 23.68 12.43 -12.98
CA ASN A 398 24.07 13.81 -13.20
C ASN A 398 25.38 13.86 -14.03
N PRO A 399 25.33 14.29 -15.31
CA PRO A 399 26.52 14.32 -16.16
C PRO A 399 27.56 15.37 -15.73
N LEU A 400 27.16 16.38 -14.93
CA LEU A 400 28.07 17.42 -14.45
C LEU A 400 28.94 16.94 -13.29
N SER A 401 28.38 16.11 -12.40
CA SER A 401 29.12 15.52 -11.28
C SER A 401 29.71 14.15 -11.61
N GLY A 402 29.19 13.47 -12.64
CA GLY A 402 29.55 12.12 -13.02
C GLY A 402 29.02 11.06 -12.04
N LYS A 403 27.99 11.38 -11.27
CA LYS A 403 27.43 10.52 -10.22
C LYS A 403 25.94 10.29 -10.40
N VAL A 404 25.45 9.20 -9.81
CA VAL A 404 24.02 9.02 -9.57
C VAL A 404 23.65 9.82 -8.32
N GLU A 405 22.67 10.70 -8.46
CA GLU A 405 22.19 11.61 -7.40
C GLU A 405 20.70 11.39 -7.15
N GLN A 406 20.23 11.78 -5.96
CA GLN A 406 18.82 11.77 -5.60
C GLN A 406 18.12 13.04 -6.09
N ASP A 407 16.90 12.89 -6.59
CA ASP A 407 16.07 13.99 -7.07
C ASP A 407 15.21 14.56 -5.95
N ASP A 408 15.86 15.09 -4.91
CA ASP A 408 15.17 15.63 -3.74
C ASP A 408 14.20 16.76 -4.14
N ALA A 409 14.50 17.53 -5.18
CA ALA A 409 13.60 18.56 -5.71
C ALA A 409 12.25 17.99 -6.19
N TYR A 410 12.24 16.79 -6.76
CA TYR A 410 10.99 16.13 -7.15
C TYR A 410 10.24 15.58 -5.94
N LEU A 411 10.94 14.97 -4.98
CA LEU A 411 10.35 14.49 -3.72
C LEU A 411 9.67 15.63 -2.94
N LEU A 412 10.32 16.80 -2.88
CA LEU A 412 9.73 18.00 -2.28
C LEU A 412 8.53 18.52 -3.09
N ALA A 413 8.59 18.47 -4.42
CA ALA A 413 7.44 18.85 -5.26
C ALA A 413 6.23 17.93 -5.05
N MET A 414 6.43 16.63 -4.80
CA MET A 414 5.35 15.70 -4.45
C MET A 414 4.69 16.09 -3.11
N SER A 415 5.43 16.62 -2.14
CA SER A 415 4.88 17.11 -0.86
C SER A 415 4.05 18.40 -1.01
N ASP A 416 4.36 19.20 -2.05
CA ASP A 416 3.81 20.55 -2.22
C ASP A 416 2.69 20.64 -3.29
N ILE A 417 2.12 19.50 -3.68
CA ILE A 417 0.94 19.48 -4.55
C ILE A 417 -0.28 19.95 -3.77
N VAL A 418 -0.94 20.99 -4.28
CA VAL A 418 -2.20 21.50 -3.74
C VAL A 418 -3.34 20.55 -4.12
N GLN A 419 -4.02 20.04 -3.09
CA GLN A 419 -5.32 19.40 -3.25
C GLN A 419 -6.39 20.49 -3.38
N GLU A 420 -7.33 20.29 -4.30
CA GLU A 420 -8.48 21.19 -4.46
C GLU A 420 -9.79 20.40 -4.57
N ILE A 421 -10.70 20.63 -3.62
CA ILE A 421 -12.00 19.96 -3.53
C ILE A 421 -13.08 21.01 -3.28
N ASN A 422 -14.00 21.14 -4.23
CA ASN A 422 -15.08 22.14 -4.19
C ASN A 422 -14.56 23.56 -3.86
N GLY A 423 -13.46 23.95 -4.51
CA GLY A 423 -12.78 25.24 -4.31
C GLY A 423 -11.95 25.37 -3.02
N ASN A 424 -11.97 24.39 -2.12
CA ASN A 424 -11.13 24.38 -0.91
C ASN A 424 -9.75 23.83 -1.25
N GLN A 425 -8.72 24.62 -0.97
CA GLN A 425 -7.32 24.29 -1.22
C GLN A 425 -6.57 23.99 0.08
N ARG A 426 -5.75 22.93 0.06
CA ARG A 426 -4.83 22.58 1.15
C ARG A 426 -3.63 21.77 0.64
N LEU A 427 -2.54 21.80 1.39
CA LEU A 427 -1.38 20.93 1.25
C LEU A 427 -1.55 19.71 2.17
N LEU A 428 -0.98 18.57 1.78
CA LEU A 428 -1.20 17.33 2.51
C LEU A 428 -0.10 17.04 3.53
N PHE A 429 -0.44 16.28 4.56
CA PHE A 429 0.54 15.65 5.43
C PHE A 429 1.49 14.75 4.60
N THR A 430 2.79 14.73 4.89
CA THR A 430 3.76 13.99 4.04
C THR A 430 4.66 13.10 4.88
N ILE A 431 4.75 11.84 4.47
CA ILE A 431 5.72 10.86 4.96
C ILE A 431 6.66 10.49 3.81
N PHE A 432 7.96 10.45 4.08
CA PHE A 432 8.94 9.87 3.19
C PHE A 432 9.44 8.54 3.73
N GLU A 433 9.33 7.48 2.94
CA GLU A 433 10.06 6.25 3.18
C GLU A 433 11.44 6.37 2.54
N ASP A 434 12.43 6.89 3.28
CA ASP A 434 13.78 7.06 2.77
C ASP A 434 14.80 6.51 3.77
N GLY A 435 15.53 5.48 3.34
CA GLY A 435 16.55 4.79 4.11
C GLY A 435 17.97 4.99 3.58
N ARG A 436 18.24 6.08 2.84
CA ARG A 436 19.56 6.28 2.22
C ARG A 436 20.69 6.22 3.28
N PRO A 437 21.84 5.59 2.98
CA PRO A 437 22.31 5.20 1.64
C PRO A 437 21.88 3.80 1.16
N TRP A 438 20.78 3.21 1.66
CA TRP A 438 20.24 1.96 1.09
C TRP A 438 20.25 1.95 -0.45
N PRO A 439 20.69 0.85 -1.10
CA PRO A 439 21.05 -0.45 -0.53
C PRO A 439 22.56 -0.66 -0.27
N GLU A 440 23.34 0.39 0.00
CA GLU A 440 24.76 0.24 0.33
C GLU A 440 24.99 -0.72 1.52
N GLU A 441 26.09 -1.49 1.49
CA GLU A 441 26.43 -2.41 2.58
C GLU A 441 26.61 -1.65 3.91
N GLY A 442 25.94 -2.12 4.97
CA GLY A 442 25.99 -1.51 6.29
C GLY A 442 25.13 -0.26 6.45
N TRP A 443 24.26 0.07 5.49
CA TRP A 443 23.27 1.15 5.60
C TRP A 443 22.42 1.05 6.86
N GLU A 444 22.17 -0.16 7.40
CA GLU A 444 21.38 -0.37 8.62
C GLU A 444 21.95 0.38 9.82
N GLU A 445 23.26 0.65 9.79
CA GLU A 445 23.98 1.36 10.84
C GLU A 445 24.50 2.74 10.42
N THR A 446 24.49 3.09 9.13
CA THR A 446 25.01 4.37 8.64
C THR A 446 23.92 5.34 8.19
N SER A 447 22.70 4.86 7.92
CA SER A 447 21.59 5.72 7.56
C SER A 447 21.23 6.68 8.70
N ARG A 448 21.01 7.94 8.34
CA ARG A 448 20.60 8.99 9.29
C ARG A 448 19.09 9.08 9.42
N TYR A 449 18.34 8.65 8.39
CA TYR A 449 16.89 8.73 8.32
C TYR A 449 16.35 10.16 8.45
N ARG A 450 17.08 11.17 7.96
CA ARG A 450 16.77 12.60 8.22
C ARG A 450 16.83 13.50 7.01
N GLU A 451 17.25 12.98 5.87
CA GLU A 451 17.63 13.76 4.70
C GLU A 451 16.46 14.62 4.19
N LEU A 452 15.24 14.08 4.15
CA LEU A 452 14.10 14.84 3.65
C LEU A 452 13.44 15.70 4.72
N ILE A 453 13.38 15.24 5.98
CA ILE A 453 12.86 16.07 7.08
C ILE A 453 13.80 17.24 7.45
N GLU A 454 15.08 17.19 7.09
CA GLU A 454 15.98 18.34 7.20
C GLU A 454 15.72 19.39 6.10
N LEU A 455 15.29 18.96 4.91
CA LEU A 455 14.88 19.84 3.81
C LEU A 455 13.44 20.35 3.96
N LYS A 456 12.57 19.56 4.59
CA LYS A 456 11.13 19.79 4.78
C LYS A 456 10.72 19.50 6.23
N PRO A 457 11.01 20.39 7.20
CA PRO A 457 10.81 20.13 8.63
C PRO A 457 9.36 19.85 9.07
N GLU A 458 8.39 20.18 8.23
CA GLU A 458 6.97 19.87 8.44
C GLU A 458 6.56 18.46 7.99
N SER A 459 7.44 17.69 7.33
CA SER A 459 7.17 16.30 6.95
C SER A 459 7.68 15.30 7.99
N TYR A 460 7.35 14.02 7.78
CA TYR A 460 7.87 12.89 8.54
C TYR A 460 8.70 11.98 7.63
N GLN A 461 9.60 11.20 8.22
CA GLN A 461 10.37 10.18 7.53
C GLN A 461 10.31 8.86 8.30
N TRP A 462 10.43 7.72 7.63
CA TRP A 462 10.56 6.44 8.32
C TRP A 462 11.78 6.41 9.25
N GLY A 463 11.58 6.00 10.51
CA GLY A 463 12.65 5.92 11.51
C GLY A 463 13.46 4.62 11.46
N PRO A 464 14.55 4.51 12.22
CA PRO A 464 15.48 3.38 12.15
C PRO A 464 14.88 2.02 12.54
N LEU A 465 13.79 2.00 13.31
CA LEU A 465 13.17 0.77 13.83
C LEU A 465 11.98 0.27 12.98
N ILE A 466 11.58 1.04 11.97
CA ILE A 466 10.41 0.72 11.14
C ILE A 466 10.79 0.07 9.80
N PHE A 467 12.06 0.11 9.38
CA PHE A 467 12.50 -0.54 8.14
C PHE A 467 12.53 -2.08 8.24
N ALA A 468 12.34 -2.73 7.09
CA ALA A 468 12.18 -4.18 6.92
C ALA A 468 13.19 -5.06 7.69
N HIS A 469 14.45 -4.62 7.83
CA HIS A 469 15.50 -5.42 8.48
C HIS A 469 15.29 -5.63 10.00
N ASN A 470 14.33 -4.92 10.62
CA ASN A 470 14.04 -5.02 12.04
C ASN A 470 13.20 -6.25 12.38
N THR A 471 13.76 -7.15 13.18
CA THR A 471 13.18 -8.47 13.52
C THR A 471 13.17 -8.71 15.05
N PRO A 472 12.20 -8.13 15.78
CA PRO A 472 12.09 -8.28 17.24
C PRO A 472 11.85 -9.72 17.71
N ALA A 473 11.54 -10.66 16.81
CA ALA A 473 11.45 -12.09 17.10
C ALA A 473 12.81 -12.76 17.44
N LEU A 474 13.94 -12.09 17.19
CA LEU A 474 15.27 -12.61 17.47
C LEU A 474 15.76 -12.24 18.87
N LYS A 475 16.43 -13.19 19.54
CA LYS A 475 17.08 -12.99 20.83
C LYS A 475 18.17 -11.91 20.72
N GLY A 476 18.24 -11.03 21.71
CA GLY A 476 19.16 -9.90 21.82
C GLY A 476 18.87 -8.76 20.83
N PHE A 477 17.68 -8.72 20.22
CA PHE A 477 17.32 -7.66 19.26
C PHE A 477 17.39 -6.27 19.91
N TRP A 478 16.76 -6.11 21.07
CA TRP A 478 16.70 -4.83 21.78
C TRP A 478 18.06 -4.39 22.32
N GLU A 479 18.92 -5.34 22.70
CA GLU A 479 20.30 -5.06 23.07
C GLU A 479 21.08 -4.48 21.88
N ARG A 480 21.02 -5.16 20.73
CA ARG A 480 21.72 -4.74 19.50
C ARG A 480 21.22 -3.39 18.97
N LYS A 481 19.91 -3.14 19.05
CA LYS A 481 19.29 -1.91 18.54
C LYS A 481 19.28 -0.75 19.55
N TRP A 482 19.97 -0.88 20.70
CA TRP A 482 19.98 0.15 21.73
C TRP A 482 20.45 1.53 21.24
N SER A 483 21.46 1.59 20.37
CA SER A 483 21.90 2.86 19.77
C SER A 483 20.77 3.54 18.98
N ARG A 484 20.06 2.77 18.14
CA ARG A 484 18.89 3.24 17.36
C ARG A 484 17.73 3.65 18.25
N VAL A 485 17.50 2.92 19.35
CA VAL A 485 16.51 3.29 20.36
C VAL A 485 16.85 4.65 20.98
N CYS A 486 18.12 4.89 21.34
CA CYS A 486 18.56 6.19 21.84
C CYS A 486 18.38 7.31 20.81
N GLU A 487 18.69 7.06 19.54
CA GLU A 487 18.44 8.02 18.45
C GLU A 487 16.96 8.38 18.34
N VAL A 488 16.06 7.39 18.37
CA VAL A 488 14.62 7.64 18.38
C VAL A 488 14.26 8.57 19.53
N MET A 489 14.72 8.28 20.74
CA MET A 489 14.39 9.10 21.91
C MET A 489 14.94 10.54 21.84
N GLN A 490 16.12 10.74 21.26
CA GLN A 490 16.80 12.04 21.26
C GLN A 490 16.42 12.94 20.08
N ILE A 491 16.14 12.36 18.91
CA ILE A 491 15.99 13.10 17.65
C ILE A 491 14.89 12.53 16.72
N GLY A 492 13.95 11.74 17.26
CA GLY A 492 12.91 11.03 16.50
C GLY A 492 11.54 11.68 16.42
N ASP A 493 11.37 12.94 16.83
CA ASP A 493 10.09 13.69 16.80
C ASP A 493 9.44 13.81 15.41
N ARG A 494 10.24 13.72 14.35
CA ARG A 494 9.80 13.68 12.94
C ARG A 494 9.93 12.32 12.27
N TRP A 495 10.01 11.25 13.06
CA TRP A 495 10.04 9.89 12.55
C TRP A 495 8.71 9.17 12.67
N ILE A 496 8.39 8.32 11.70
CA ILE A 496 7.43 7.24 11.91
C ILE A 496 8.10 6.19 12.80
N THR A 497 7.45 5.87 13.91
CA THR A 497 7.99 5.00 14.97
C THR A 497 7.11 3.78 15.17
N GLY A 498 7.67 2.76 15.84
CA GLY A 498 7.08 1.44 15.97
C GLY A 498 7.92 0.38 15.25
N CYS A 499 7.52 -0.88 15.37
CA CYS A 499 8.22 -2.02 14.78
C CYS A 499 7.32 -2.92 13.94
N ALA A 500 6.01 -2.65 13.87
CA ALA A 500 5.04 -3.50 13.20
C ALA A 500 4.36 -2.76 12.04
N ASN A 501 4.88 -2.99 10.85
CA ASN A 501 4.31 -2.57 9.57
C ASN A 501 4.32 -3.76 8.60
N HIS A 502 3.78 -3.55 7.40
CA HIS A 502 3.73 -4.59 6.37
C HIS A 502 5.12 -5.18 6.03
N ASP A 503 6.21 -4.40 6.01
CA ASP A 503 7.55 -4.89 5.68
C ASP A 503 8.20 -5.67 6.82
N THR A 504 8.14 -5.14 8.04
CA THR A 504 8.81 -5.77 9.17
C THR A 504 8.15 -7.10 9.53
N VAL A 505 6.81 -7.17 9.48
CA VAL A 505 6.08 -8.44 9.72
C VAL A 505 6.40 -9.46 8.62
N ARG A 506 6.48 -9.03 7.35
CA ARG A 506 6.93 -9.89 6.24
C ARG A 506 8.32 -10.46 6.52
N ARG A 507 9.26 -9.60 6.89
CA ARG A 507 10.65 -10.01 7.12
C ARG A 507 10.76 -10.95 8.31
N GLY A 508 9.91 -10.78 9.33
CA GLY A 508 9.77 -11.72 10.44
C GLY A 508 9.49 -13.16 9.98
N ASN A 509 8.65 -13.34 8.96
CA ASN A 509 8.35 -14.65 8.37
C ASN A 509 9.48 -15.23 7.49
N GLN A 510 10.47 -14.43 7.14
CA GLN A 510 11.64 -14.82 6.34
C GLN A 510 12.89 -15.10 7.19
N VAL A 511 12.77 -14.99 8.52
CA VAL A 511 13.88 -15.29 9.44
C VAL A 511 14.23 -16.77 9.35
N ASP A 512 15.52 -17.07 9.11
CA ASP A 512 16.06 -18.42 9.13
C ASP A 512 15.87 -19.06 10.51
N LEU A 513 15.38 -20.30 10.53
CA LEU A 513 15.06 -21.04 11.75
C LEU A 513 16.28 -21.41 12.59
N GLU A 514 17.49 -21.36 12.01
CA GLU A 514 18.75 -21.58 12.74
C GLU A 514 19.25 -20.32 13.47
N LYS A 515 18.62 -19.16 13.25
CA LYS A 515 18.92 -17.93 13.99
C LYS A 515 18.49 -18.07 15.45
N PRO A 516 19.07 -17.28 16.38
CA PRO A 516 18.69 -17.33 17.78
C PRO A 516 17.29 -16.73 17.99
N ILE A 517 16.26 -17.55 17.82
CA ILE A 517 14.85 -17.16 18.02
C ILE A 517 14.59 -16.89 19.50
N ASN A 518 13.82 -15.84 19.79
CA ASN A 518 13.41 -15.52 21.15
C ASN A 518 12.19 -16.35 21.61
N TRP A 519 12.44 -17.58 22.08
CA TRP A 519 11.40 -18.49 22.56
C TRP A 519 10.71 -18.07 23.87
N SER A 520 11.17 -17.02 24.54
CA SER A 520 10.45 -16.46 25.68
C SER A 520 9.15 -15.75 25.25
N LEU A 521 9.03 -15.37 23.97
CA LEU A 521 7.83 -14.76 23.40
C LEU A 521 6.71 -15.77 23.09
N GLY A 522 6.97 -17.08 23.07
CA GLY A 522 5.94 -18.05 22.70
C GLY A 522 6.44 -19.48 22.57
N LYS A 523 5.53 -20.45 22.55
CA LYS A 523 5.85 -21.89 22.43
C LYS A 523 5.93 -22.35 20.98
N THR A 524 5.43 -21.55 20.05
CA THR A 524 5.44 -21.82 18.61
C THR A 524 5.98 -20.60 17.86
N LEU A 525 6.51 -20.80 16.65
CA LEU A 525 7.02 -19.70 15.82
C LEU A 525 5.96 -18.61 15.56
N SER A 526 4.70 -19.01 15.34
CA SER A 526 3.60 -18.07 15.16
C SER A 526 3.30 -17.27 16.42
N GLU A 527 3.36 -17.88 17.62
CA GLU A 527 3.23 -17.13 18.87
C GLU A 527 4.40 -16.16 19.07
N VAL A 528 5.63 -16.59 18.78
CA VAL A 528 6.81 -15.72 18.85
C VAL A 528 6.66 -14.53 17.91
N LEU A 529 6.23 -14.76 16.66
CA LEU A 529 6.02 -13.71 15.68
C LEU A 529 4.94 -12.72 16.14
N HIS A 530 3.75 -13.21 16.50
CA HIS A 530 2.64 -12.36 16.91
C HIS A 530 3.03 -11.52 18.14
N ASN A 531 3.63 -12.14 19.16
CA ASN A 531 4.02 -11.46 20.38
C ASN A 531 5.26 -10.57 20.23
N ALA A 532 6.03 -10.71 19.13
CA ALA A 532 7.11 -9.80 18.79
C ALA A 532 6.59 -8.49 18.16
N TYR A 533 5.55 -8.58 17.32
CA TYR A 533 5.01 -7.47 16.55
C TYR A 533 3.74 -6.83 17.16
N ASP A 534 3.07 -7.50 18.11
CA ASP A 534 2.03 -6.92 18.97
C ASP A 534 2.42 -7.11 20.44
N ASN A 535 3.56 -6.51 20.82
CA ASN A 535 4.17 -6.67 22.14
C ASN A 535 3.75 -5.53 23.10
N PRO A 536 3.03 -5.80 24.21
CA PRO A 536 2.57 -4.73 25.11
C PRO A 536 3.65 -3.84 25.69
N ALA A 537 4.85 -4.38 25.98
CA ALA A 537 5.96 -3.61 26.50
C ALA A 537 6.49 -2.62 25.47
N VAL A 538 6.61 -3.07 24.20
CA VAL A 538 7.00 -2.22 23.07
C VAL A 538 5.92 -1.18 22.80
N THR A 539 4.65 -1.59 22.73
CA THR A 539 3.52 -0.68 22.46
C THR A 539 3.41 0.39 23.53
N LEU A 540 3.58 0.05 24.82
CA LEU A 540 3.60 1.03 25.91
C LEU A 540 4.76 2.01 25.79
N TRP A 541 5.96 1.52 25.48
CA TRP A 541 7.11 2.38 25.26
C TRP A 541 6.86 3.35 24.09
N VAL A 542 6.42 2.85 22.95
CA VAL A 542 6.19 3.65 21.73
C VAL A 542 5.09 4.70 21.95
N TYR A 543 3.90 4.30 22.40
CA TYR A 543 2.77 5.22 22.55
C TYR A 543 2.84 6.07 23.82
N GLY A 544 3.26 5.46 24.91
CA GLY A 544 3.24 6.05 26.25
C GLY A 544 4.49 6.83 26.61
N PHE A 545 5.58 6.73 25.84
CA PHE A 545 6.86 7.35 26.23
C PHE A 545 7.69 7.93 25.07
N SER A 546 7.70 7.31 23.89
CA SER A 546 8.61 7.69 22.80
C SER A 546 8.17 8.92 21.98
N PRO A 547 9.12 9.71 21.44
CA PRO A 547 8.84 10.73 20.43
C PRO A 547 8.40 10.13 19.09
N GLY A 548 8.00 11.01 18.17
CA GLY A 548 7.65 10.65 16.80
C GLY A 548 6.18 10.27 16.63
N LEU A 549 5.91 9.54 15.55
CA LEU A 549 4.57 9.19 15.11
C LEU A 549 4.40 7.66 15.05
N PRO A 550 3.78 7.04 16.07
CA PRO A 550 3.53 5.61 16.10
C PRO A 550 2.70 5.12 14.92
N MET A 551 3.12 4.01 14.31
CA MET A 551 2.36 3.30 13.29
C MET A 551 2.17 1.84 13.69
N ASP A 552 0.92 1.38 13.60
CA ASP A 552 0.55 -0.03 13.77
C ASP A 552 0.08 -0.63 12.45
N PHE A 553 0.13 -1.95 12.32
CA PHE A 553 -0.38 -2.69 11.18
C PHE A 553 -1.56 -3.58 11.57
N ILE A 554 -2.64 -3.52 10.79
CA ILE A 554 -3.87 -4.22 11.14
C ILE A 554 -3.70 -5.75 11.20
N ASN A 555 -2.94 -6.38 10.27
CA ASN A 555 -2.70 -7.83 10.34
C ASN A 555 -1.89 -8.21 11.58
N ALA A 556 -0.95 -7.36 12.01
CA ALA A 556 -0.18 -7.61 13.23
C ALA A 556 -1.07 -7.58 14.47
N THR A 557 -1.90 -6.55 14.63
CA THR A 557 -2.80 -6.40 15.80
C THR A 557 -3.98 -7.38 15.77
N MET A 558 -4.39 -7.86 14.60
CA MET A 558 -5.38 -8.92 14.43
C MET A 558 -4.79 -10.34 14.55
N HIS A 559 -3.46 -10.46 14.70
CA HIS A 559 -2.76 -11.75 14.75
C HIS A 559 -3.07 -12.63 13.52
N ALA A 560 -3.25 -11.97 12.37
CA ALA A 560 -3.49 -12.60 11.09
C ALA A 560 -2.16 -12.84 10.36
N PRO A 561 -2.01 -13.95 9.62
CA PRO A 561 -0.86 -14.18 8.74
C PRO A 561 -0.64 -13.03 7.76
N TRP A 562 0.61 -12.85 7.35
CA TRP A 562 1.01 -11.81 6.40
C TRP A 562 2.25 -12.21 5.59
N MET A 563 2.24 -12.00 4.27
CA MET A 563 3.37 -12.33 3.39
C MET A 563 3.26 -11.61 2.05
N PHE A 564 4.16 -11.94 1.10
CA PHE A 564 4.13 -11.35 -0.23
C PHE A 564 3.13 -11.96 -1.16
N PHE A 565 2.22 -11.13 -1.68
CA PHE A 565 1.21 -11.54 -2.65
C PHE A 565 1.52 -10.92 -4.01
N ARG A 566 1.52 -11.79 -5.01
CA ARG A 566 1.56 -11.42 -6.42
C ARG A 566 1.03 -12.61 -7.20
N ASN A 567 -0.25 -12.57 -7.59
CA ASN A 567 -0.84 -13.63 -8.40
C ASN A 567 -0.63 -13.42 -9.91
N THR A 568 -0.18 -12.24 -10.32
CA THR A 568 -0.07 -11.78 -11.72
C THR A 568 1.18 -12.23 -12.48
N ASP A 569 2.19 -12.76 -11.77
CA ASP A 569 3.54 -12.94 -12.32
C ASP A 569 3.77 -14.33 -12.92
N GLU A 570 3.73 -14.39 -14.25
CA GLU A 570 3.99 -15.62 -15.00
C GLU A 570 5.48 -16.00 -15.02
N ARG A 571 6.37 -15.00 -15.07
CA ARG A 571 7.81 -15.19 -15.35
C ARG A 571 8.60 -15.53 -14.09
N TYR A 572 8.36 -14.79 -13.01
CA TYR A 572 9.06 -14.90 -11.75
C TYR A 572 8.17 -15.42 -10.62
N GLY A 573 6.90 -15.72 -10.86
CA GLY A 573 5.97 -16.21 -9.83
C GLY A 573 6.49 -17.41 -9.03
N VAL A 574 7.15 -18.37 -9.69
CA VAL A 574 7.77 -19.53 -9.01
C VAL A 574 8.93 -19.10 -8.10
N LYS A 575 9.76 -18.14 -8.54
CA LYS A 575 10.86 -17.59 -7.74
C LYS A 575 10.32 -16.87 -6.52
N VAL A 576 9.33 -16.00 -6.69
CA VAL A 576 8.70 -15.25 -5.59
C VAL A 576 8.12 -16.23 -4.56
N VAL A 577 7.34 -17.22 -4.99
CA VAL A 577 6.82 -18.27 -4.09
C VAL A 577 7.93 -19.00 -3.35
N SER A 578 9.03 -19.29 -4.04
CA SER A 578 10.19 -19.95 -3.44
C SER A 578 10.86 -19.09 -2.35
N GLU A 579 10.85 -17.77 -2.47
CA GLU A 579 11.43 -16.85 -1.48
C GLU A 579 10.51 -16.66 -0.26
N GLU A 580 9.19 -16.86 -0.43
CA GLU A 580 8.19 -16.66 0.62
C GLU A 580 7.84 -17.94 1.41
N ILE A 581 8.44 -19.09 1.11
CA ILE A 581 8.11 -20.37 1.78
C ILE A 581 8.24 -20.34 3.31
N GLY A 582 9.04 -19.42 3.86
CA GLY A 582 9.24 -19.23 5.30
C GLY A 582 7.93 -18.93 6.03
N PHE A 583 6.99 -18.29 5.33
CA PHE A 583 5.61 -18.05 5.77
C PHE A 583 4.92 -19.30 6.30
N LEU A 584 5.10 -20.45 5.65
CA LEU A 584 4.47 -21.70 6.05
C LEU A 584 4.96 -22.22 7.41
N ASN A 585 6.16 -21.82 7.83
CA ASN A 585 6.75 -22.21 9.11
C ASN A 585 6.37 -21.23 10.21
N TRP A 586 6.47 -19.94 9.90
CA TRP A 586 6.27 -18.87 10.88
C TRP A 586 4.80 -18.54 11.13
N SER A 587 3.97 -18.47 10.09
CA SER A 587 2.60 -17.97 10.21
C SER A 587 1.52 -19.06 10.19
N ILE A 588 1.77 -20.21 9.54
CA ILE A 588 0.74 -21.23 9.35
C ILE A 588 0.83 -22.37 10.36
N LYS A 589 -0.18 -22.45 11.24
CA LYS A 589 -0.32 -23.56 12.20
C LYS A 589 -0.97 -24.80 11.54
N PRO A 590 -0.67 -26.03 12.00
CA PRO A 590 -1.36 -27.24 11.52
C PRO A 590 -2.88 -27.16 11.66
N SER A 591 -3.38 -26.54 12.73
CA SER A 591 -4.81 -26.33 12.95
C SER A 591 -5.46 -25.42 11.91
N ILE A 592 -4.75 -24.37 11.45
CA ILE A 592 -5.20 -23.49 10.36
C ILE A 592 -5.23 -24.29 9.06
N TYR A 593 -4.13 -24.95 8.70
CA TYR A 593 -4.06 -25.72 7.46
C TYR A 593 -5.12 -26.82 7.38
N GLN A 594 -5.55 -27.41 8.49
CA GLN A 594 -6.58 -28.45 8.51
C GLN A 594 -7.99 -27.93 8.19
N GLN A 595 -8.26 -26.64 8.35
CA GLN A 595 -9.59 -26.08 8.09
C GLN A 595 -9.94 -26.18 6.60
N PRO A 596 -11.13 -26.68 6.21
CA PRO A 596 -11.47 -26.96 4.81
C PRO A 596 -11.39 -25.76 3.87
N GLN A 597 -11.70 -24.57 4.38
CA GLN A 597 -11.72 -23.33 3.59
C GLN A 597 -10.32 -22.83 3.21
N PHE A 598 -9.30 -23.11 4.03
CA PHE A 598 -7.92 -22.67 3.77
C PHE A 598 -7.16 -23.66 2.90
N PHE A 599 -6.25 -23.14 2.07
CA PHE A 599 -5.38 -23.94 1.21
C PHE A 599 -6.14 -24.93 0.31
N SER A 600 -7.36 -24.57 -0.09
CA SER A 600 -8.27 -25.49 -0.80
C SER A 600 -7.74 -25.85 -2.19
N ARG A 601 -7.12 -24.90 -2.89
CA ARG A 601 -6.51 -25.10 -4.21
C ARG A 601 -5.30 -26.02 -4.10
N LEU A 602 -4.39 -25.75 -3.17
CA LEU A 602 -3.22 -26.59 -2.94
C LEU A 602 -3.59 -28.00 -2.43
N LYS A 603 -4.62 -28.12 -1.58
CA LYS A 603 -5.17 -29.43 -1.20
C LYS A 603 -5.72 -30.18 -2.40
N SER A 604 -6.26 -29.50 -3.42
CA SER A 604 -6.74 -30.14 -4.65
C SER A 604 -5.59 -30.74 -5.48
N LEU A 605 -4.40 -30.13 -5.44
CA LEU A 605 -3.18 -30.65 -6.07
C LEU A 605 -2.57 -31.85 -5.35
N GLY A 606 -3.01 -32.12 -4.11
CA GLY A 606 -2.59 -33.28 -3.32
C GLY A 606 -1.88 -32.95 -2.02
N PHE A 607 -1.63 -31.67 -1.71
CA PHE A 607 -1.02 -31.23 -0.45
C PHE A 607 -2.03 -31.30 0.70
N LYS A 608 -2.30 -32.51 1.22
CA LYS A 608 -3.30 -32.74 2.27
C LYS A 608 -2.81 -32.41 3.68
N GLN A 609 -1.50 -32.31 3.88
CA GLN A 609 -0.87 -31.99 5.17
C GLN A 609 0.09 -30.82 5.00
N LEU A 610 0.13 -29.91 5.98
CA LEU A 610 1.02 -28.74 5.98
C LEU A 610 2.49 -29.15 5.74
N LYS A 611 2.94 -30.25 6.37
CA LYS A 611 4.30 -30.76 6.24
C LYS A 611 4.67 -31.14 4.80
N GLN A 612 3.71 -31.60 3.99
CA GLN A 612 3.94 -31.88 2.56
C GLN A 612 4.28 -30.59 1.80
N LEU A 613 3.55 -29.51 2.11
CA LEU A 613 3.75 -28.22 1.47
C LEU A 613 5.05 -27.56 1.94
N GLN A 614 5.38 -27.66 3.23
CA GLN A 614 6.65 -27.18 3.80
C GLN A 614 7.85 -27.91 3.20
N GLU A 615 7.81 -29.25 3.11
CA GLU A 615 8.89 -30.04 2.50
C GLU A 615 9.06 -29.72 1.01
N PHE A 616 7.95 -29.56 0.27
CA PHE A 616 7.99 -29.16 -1.14
C PHE A 616 8.55 -27.75 -1.32
N GLY A 617 8.07 -26.79 -0.53
CA GLY A 617 8.56 -25.41 -0.55
C GLY A 617 10.05 -25.35 -0.27
N LYS A 618 10.54 -26.05 0.75
CA LYS A 618 11.98 -26.12 1.08
C LYS A 618 12.80 -26.69 -0.08
N ALA A 619 12.32 -27.75 -0.73
CA ALA A 619 12.96 -28.30 -1.93
C ALA A 619 12.99 -27.27 -3.06
N LEU A 620 11.87 -26.61 -3.32
CA LEU A 620 11.73 -25.61 -4.37
C LEU A 620 12.69 -24.44 -4.15
N ASN A 621 12.72 -23.84 -2.96
CA ASN A 621 13.62 -22.72 -2.64
C ASN A 621 15.09 -23.06 -2.89
N LEU A 622 15.55 -24.22 -2.37
CA LEU A 622 16.94 -24.64 -2.55
C LEU A 622 17.28 -24.87 -4.02
N LEU A 623 16.39 -25.53 -4.77
CA LEU A 623 16.61 -25.81 -6.19
C LEU A 623 16.55 -24.54 -7.05
N MET A 624 15.67 -23.59 -6.75
CA MET A 624 15.62 -22.30 -7.44
C MET A 624 16.95 -21.56 -7.34
N VAL A 625 17.61 -21.61 -6.17
CA VAL A 625 18.95 -21.04 -5.97
C VAL A 625 20.03 -21.85 -6.71
N GLN A 626 20.03 -23.19 -6.58
CA GLN A 626 21.05 -24.05 -7.20
C GLN A 626 21.01 -24.04 -8.74
N CYS A 627 19.82 -23.98 -9.32
CA CYS A 627 19.59 -24.00 -10.76
C CYS A 627 19.53 -22.60 -11.40
N ASP A 628 19.86 -21.53 -10.65
CA ASP A 628 19.79 -20.14 -11.12
C ASP A 628 18.44 -19.80 -11.78
N CYS A 629 17.35 -20.17 -11.10
CA CYS A 629 15.96 -20.02 -11.54
C CYS A 629 15.58 -20.73 -12.86
N ASN A 630 16.38 -21.69 -13.34
CA ASN A 630 16.03 -22.50 -14.51
C ASN A 630 14.92 -23.52 -14.19
N LEU A 631 13.69 -23.23 -14.60
CA LEU A 631 12.51 -24.04 -14.25
C LEU A 631 12.56 -25.47 -14.81
N ASP A 632 13.13 -25.69 -15.99
CA ASP A 632 13.24 -27.04 -16.57
C ASP A 632 14.14 -27.95 -15.72
N GLN A 633 15.29 -27.42 -15.28
CA GLN A 633 16.20 -28.14 -14.38
C GLN A 633 15.56 -28.40 -13.02
N VAL A 634 14.87 -27.40 -12.46
CA VAL A 634 14.15 -27.54 -11.18
C VAL A 634 13.10 -28.66 -11.27
N VAL A 635 12.32 -28.70 -12.35
CA VAL A 635 11.32 -29.74 -12.60
C VAL A 635 11.97 -31.12 -12.74
N GLU A 636 13.09 -31.23 -13.46
CA GLU A 636 13.82 -32.50 -13.62
C GLU A 636 14.27 -33.07 -12.28
N VAL A 637 14.88 -32.23 -11.43
CA VAL A 637 15.33 -32.64 -10.10
C VAL A 637 14.14 -33.00 -9.22
N LEU A 638 13.10 -32.17 -9.14
CA LEU A 638 11.88 -32.46 -8.35
C LEU A 638 11.19 -33.76 -8.78
N LYS A 639 11.17 -34.08 -10.08
CA LYS A 639 10.67 -35.38 -10.58
C LYS A 639 11.46 -36.55 -10.02
N SER A 640 12.79 -36.45 -10.03
CA SER A 640 13.67 -37.53 -9.55
C SER A 640 13.47 -37.81 -8.05
N CYS A 641 13.07 -36.80 -7.27
CA CYS A 641 12.71 -36.95 -5.86
C CYS A 641 11.48 -37.86 -5.61
N ALA A 642 10.71 -38.21 -6.65
CA ALA A 642 9.62 -39.17 -6.55
C ALA A 642 10.10 -40.62 -6.39
N ASP A 643 11.31 -40.95 -6.86
CA ASP A 643 11.85 -42.31 -6.89
C ASP A 643 12.98 -42.51 -5.86
N SER A 644 13.76 -41.47 -5.55
CA SER A 644 14.84 -41.52 -4.56
C SER A 644 15.03 -40.17 -3.86
N HIS A 645 15.99 -40.06 -2.93
CA HIS A 645 16.35 -38.77 -2.36
C HIS A 645 17.28 -38.05 -3.34
N CYS A 646 16.82 -36.91 -3.88
CA CYS A 646 17.50 -36.23 -4.98
C CYS A 646 18.28 -34.97 -4.61
N ILE A 647 18.14 -34.48 -3.37
CA ILE A 647 18.76 -33.24 -2.89
C ILE A 647 19.63 -33.56 -1.67
N THR A 648 20.94 -33.49 -1.81
CA THR A 648 21.91 -33.93 -0.80
C THR A 648 22.04 -33.00 0.39
N GLU A 649 21.71 -31.71 0.21
CA GLU A 649 21.93 -30.65 1.21
C GLU A 649 20.85 -30.61 2.30
N ILE A 650 19.79 -31.40 2.17
CA ILE A 650 18.67 -31.41 3.12
C ILE A 650 18.33 -32.82 3.58
N ALA A 651 17.81 -32.93 4.80
CA ALA A 651 17.34 -34.20 5.32
C ALA A 651 16.28 -34.85 4.39
N PRO A 652 16.15 -36.19 4.37
CA PRO A 652 15.19 -36.88 3.52
C PRO A 652 13.76 -36.34 3.67
N LEU A 653 13.21 -35.83 2.57
CA LEU A 653 11.84 -35.28 2.49
C LEU A 653 10.81 -36.41 2.47
N THR A 654 10.56 -36.98 3.65
CA THR A 654 9.74 -38.19 3.82
C THR A 654 8.29 -38.02 3.37
N GLU A 655 7.71 -36.83 3.52
CA GLU A 655 6.32 -36.57 3.14
C GLU A 655 6.13 -36.48 1.63
N LEU A 656 7.14 -36.00 0.90
CA LEU A 656 7.13 -35.97 -0.56
C LEU A 656 7.13 -37.37 -1.20
N ARG A 657 7.56 -38.38 -0.46
CA ARG A 657 7.56 -39.79 -0.92
C ARG A 657 6.25 -40.53 -0.63
N ARG A 658 5.24 -39.87 -0.05
CA ARG A 658 3.90 -40.44 0.11
C ARG A 658 3.18 -40.51 -1.24
N ALA A 659 2.31 -41.50 -1.41
CA ALA A 659 1.71 -41.86 -2.71
C ALA A 659 1.05 -40.69 -3.47
N ASN A 660 0.38 -39.77 -2.76
CA ASN A 660 -0.23 -38.57 -3.33
C ASN A 660 0.81 -37.57 -3.87
N MET A 661 1.90 -37.33 -3.13
CA MET A 661 2.97 -36.42 -3.53
C MET A 661 3.82 -37.00 -4.65
N VAL A 662 4.10 -38.31 -4.62
CA VAL A 662 4.75 -39.02 -5.74
C VAL A 662 3.95 -38.86 -7.04
N ARG A 663 2.61 -38.93 -6.97
CA ARG A 663 1.74 -38.70 -8.14
C ARG A 663 1.83 -37.27 -8.65
N PHE A 664 1.93 -36.28 -7.77
CA PHE A 664 2.13 -34.89 -8.14
C PHE A 664 3.49 -34.70 -8.84
N LEU A 665 4.58 -35.13 -8.19
CA LEU A 665 5.95 -34.99 -8.70
C LEU A 665 6.15 -35.68 -10.06
N LYS A 666 5.67 -36.92 -10.22
CA LYS A 666 5.82 -37.67 -11.50
C LYS A 666 5.15 -36.99 -12.68
N LYS A 667 4.15 -36.16 -12.42
CA LYS A 667 3.44 -35.42 -13.45
C LYS A 667 3.80 -33.94 -13.46
N LEU A 668 4.85 -33.51 -12.75
CA LEU A 668 5.26 -32.11 -12.71
C LEU A 668 5.77 -31.68 -14.09
N ASP A 669 5.54 -30.45 -14.48
CA ASP A 669 6.12 -29.78 -15.64
C ASP A 669 6.19 -28.29 -15.31
N VAL A 670 6.78 -27.47 -16.18
CA VAL A 670 6.92 -26.03 -15.93
C VAL A 670 5.54 -25.37 -15.72
N GLU A 671 4.56 -25.72 -16.55
CA GLU A 671 3.19 -25.18 -16.46
C GLU A 671 2.49 -25.55 -15.15
N ARG A 672 2.65 -26.77 -14.67
CA ARG A 672 2.11 -27.18 -13.36
C ARG A 672 2.85 -26.54 -12.21
N LEU A 673 4.13 -26.22 -12.36
CA LEU A 673 4.89 -25.50 -11.35
C LEU A 673 4.44 -24.04 -11.27
N LYS A 674 4.21 -23.38 -12.42
CA LYS A 674 3.54 -22.06 -12.49
C LYS A 674 2.14 -22.09 -11.90
N THR A 675 1.33 -23.10 -12.24
CA THR A 675 -0.01 -23.31 -11.67
C THR A 675 0.05 -23.48 -10.14
N PHE A 676 1.03 -24.24 -9.63
CA PHE A 676 1.27 -24.36 -8.19
C PHE A 676 1.56 -23.00 -7.57
N ALA A 677 2.44 -22.21 -8.19
CA ALA A 677 2.82 -20.89 -7.68
C ALA A 677 1.61 -19.94 -7.60
N LEU A 678 0.79 -19.88 -8.66
CA LEU A 678 -0.46 -19.13 -8.69
C LEU A 678 -1.42 -19.57 -7.57
N MET A 679 -1.68 -20.88 -7.48
CA MET A 679 -2.59 -21.44 -6.46
C MET A 679 -2.06 -21.20 -5.04
N PHE A 680 -0.75 -21.20 -4.86
CA PHE A 680 -0.11 -20.88 -3.59
C PHE A 680 -0.39 -19.43 -3.18
N MET A 681 -0.17 -18.47 -4.08
CA MET A 681 -0.42 -17.05 -3.80
C MET A 681 -1.89 -16.78 -3.50
N GLU A 682 -2.80 -17.36 -4.28
CA GLU A 682 -4.25 -17.28 -4.07
C GLU A 682 -4.71 -17.85 -2.71
N ASP A 683 -4.17 -18.99 -2.30
CA ASP A 683 -4.50 -19.60 -1.01
C ASP A 683 -3.85 -18.83 0.16
N CYS A 684 -2.65 -18.27 -0.04
CA CYS A 684 -1.98 -17.43 0.96
C CYS A 684 -2.67 -16.09 1.16
N TYR A 685 -3.10 -15.43 0.08
CA TYR A 685 -3.88 -14.20 0.16
C TYR A 685 -5.18 -14.42 0.93
N HIS A 686 -5.91 -15.52 0.63
CA HIS A 686 -7.13 -15.87 1.34
C HIS A 686 -6.91 -16.05 2.85
N VAL A 687 -5.87 -16.79 3.25
CA VAL A 687 -5.62 -17.02 4.69
C VAL A 687 -5.10 -15.76 5.41
N CYS A 688 -4.56 -14.78 4.70
CA CYS A 688 -4.12 -13.52 5.29
C CYS A 688 -5.26 -12.51 5.52
N ASN A 689 -6.49 -12.82 5.10
CA ASN A 689 -7.65 -11.97 5.37
C ASN A 689 -7.99 -11.94 6.87
N ILE A 690 -8.03 -10.74 7.46
CA ILE A 690 -8.14 -10.58 8.92
C ILE A 690 -9.52 -10.97 9.47
N SER A 691 -10.56 -10.98 8.64
CA SER A 691 -11.92 -11.35 9.06
C SER A 691 -12.02 -12.79 9.59
N HIS A 692 -11.06 -13.64 9.24
CA HIS A 692 -10.98 -15.02 9.74
C HIS A 692 -10.54 -15.13 11.21
N TYR A 693 -10.01 -14.06 11.79
CA TYR A 693 -9.31 -14.09 13.09
C TYR A 693 -10.03 -13.30 14.19
N GLU A 694 -11.08 -12.54 13.87
CA GLU A 694 -11.78 -11.62 14.77
C GLU A 694 -12.22 -12.25 16.11
N THR A 695 -12.56 -13.54 16.10
CA THR A 695 -13.07 -14.28 17.28
C THR A 695 -12.00 -14.83 18.20
N HIS A 696 -10.72 -14.78 17.82
CA HIS A 696 -9.61 -15.38 18.57
C HIS A 696 -8.72 -14.33 19.28
N LEU A 697 -9.11 -13.06 19.21
CA LEU A 697 -8.36 -11.95 19.78
C LEU A 697 -8.45 -11.92 21.31
N ASN A 698 -7.33 -11.57 21.95
CA ASN A 698 -7.30 -11.33 23.39
C ASN A 698 -7.94 -9.97 23.71
N SER A 699 -9.03 -9.98 24.49
CA SER A 699 -9.76 -8.77 24.86
C SER A 699 -8.99 -7.82 25.78
N GLU A 700 -8.05 -8.33 26.60
CA GLU A 700 -7.21 -7.48 27.44
C GLU A 700 -6.18 -6.73 26.59
N GLN A 701 -5.58 -7.40 25.59
CA GLN A 701 -4.62 -6.83 24.65
C GLN A 701 -5.23 -5.71 23.81
N THR A 702 -6.35 -6.00 23.14
CA THR A 702 -7.04 -5.07 22.23
C THR A 702 -7.51 -3.81 22.95
N LYS A 703 -8.09 -3.98 24.15
CA LYS A 703 -8.46 -2.86 25.03
C LYS A 703 -7.27 -2.07 25.54
N PHE A 704 -6.16 -2.73 25.88
CA PHE A 704 -4.92 -2.08 26.28
C PHE A 704 -4.36 -1.20 25.16
N ASN A 705 -4.27 -1.73 23.93
CA ASN A 705 -3.80 -1.01 22.75
C ASN A 705 -4.69 0.23 22.47
N LEU A 706 -6.02 0.07 22.49
CA LEU A 706 -6.95 1.20 22.34
C LEU A 706 -6.78 2.26 23.44
N THR A 707 -6.53 1.83 24.68
CA THR A 707 -6.32 2.76 25.80
C THR A 707 -5.01 3.52 25.66
N LEU A 708 -3.94 2.89 25.18
CA LEU A 708 -2.67 3.55 24.89
C LEU A 708 -2.80 4.60 23.78
N ARG A 709 -3.53 4.29 22.71
CA ARG A 709 -3.80 5.26 21.63
C ARG A 709 -4.50 6.52 22.16
N ARG A 710 -5.52 6.34 23.01
CA ARG A 710 -6.21 7.45 23.69
C ARG A 710 -5.30 8.20 24.65
N PHE A 711 -4.42 7.50 25.36
CA PHE A 711 -3.42 8.12 26.23
C PHE A 711 -2.48 9.01 25.42
N ARG A 712 -1.99 8.55 24.26
CA ARG A 712 -1.15 9.34 23.35
C ARG A 712 -1.85 10.61 22.88
N GLN A 713 -3.10 10.51 22.43
CA GLN A 713 -3.91 11.67 22.01
C GLN A 713 -4.08 12.72 23.12
N GLN A 714 -4.17 12.29 24.39
CA GLN A 714 -4.30 13.18 25.54
C GLN A 714 -2.97 13.82 25.97
N HIS A 715 -1.83 13.30 25.51
CA HIS A 715 -0.50 13.72 25.92
C HIS A 715 0.38 13.98 24.69
N LEU A 716 -0.08 14.87 23.80
CA LEU A 716 0.58 15.15 22.51
C LEU A 716 2.05 15.58 22.65
N TRP A 717 2.44 16.17 23.77
CA TRP A 717 3.83 16.55 24.07
C TRP A 717 4.80 15.36 24.04
N LEU A 718 4.29 14.12 24.20
CA LEU A 718 5.12 12.92 24.10
C LEU A 718 5.72 12.72 22.71
N ARG A 719 5.17 13.35 21.65
CA ARG A 719 5.73 13.30 20.30
C ARG A 719 7.06 14.04 20.16
N GLU A 720 7.34 14.98 21.05
CA GLU A 720 8.55 15.78 21.05
C GLU A 720 9.73 14.97 21.61
N ASN A 721 10.95 15.32 21.22
CA ASN A 721 12.18 14.68 21.71
C ASN A 721 12.36 14.83 23.22
N LEU A 722 13.23 14.01 23.80
CA LEU A 722 13.63 14.16 25.20
C LEU A 722 14.25 15.53 25.47
N THR A 723 13.89 16.12 26.61
CA THR A 723 14.49 17.33 27.17
C THR A 723 15.63 16.98 28.12
N PRO A 724 16.51 17.95 28.49
CA PRO A 724 17.57 17.70 29.48
C PRO A 724 17.07 17.29 30.88
N GLN A 725 15.78 17.50 31.20
CA GLN A 725 15.15 17.08 32.46
C GLN A 725 14.69 15.61 32.42
N ASP A 726 14.57 15.05 31.22
CA ASP A 726 14.11 13.68 31.03
C ASP A 726 15.25 12.71 31.24
N ARG A 727 14.91 11.48 31.65
CA ARG A 727 15.86 10.38 31.77
C ARG A 727 15.30 9.15 31.10
N PHE A 728 16.13 8.50 30.30
CA PHE A 728 15.80 7.25 29.64
C PHE A 728 17.04 6.39 29.63
N ASN A 729 16.90 5.13 30.05
CA ASN A 729 18.01 4.20 30.12
C ASN A 729 17.50 2.76 30.03
N LYS A 730 18.43 1.82 29.91
CA LYS A 730 18.16 0.39 30.00
C LYS A 730 18.91 -0.24 31.16
N ILE A 731 18.34 -1.32 31.68
CA ILE A 731 19.08 -2.35 32.40
C ILE A 731 19.19 -3.53 31.44
N SER A 732 20.40 -4.00 31.20
CA SER A 732 20.64 -5.18 30.39
C SER A 732 21.57 -6.13 31.13
N SER A 733 21.21 -7.40 31.11
CA SER A 733 22.03 -8.51 31.59
C SER A 733 22.05 -9.61 30.51
N GLU A 734 22.77 -10.71 30.75
CA GLU A 734 22.67 -11.88 29.87
C GLU A 734 21.24 -12.45 29.82
N GLU A 735 20.41 -12.14 30.82
CA GLU A 735 19.10 -12.74 31.06
C GLU A 735 17.91 -11.82 30.75
N ASN A 736 18.09 -10.49 30.69
CA ASN A 736 17.00 -9.54 30.45
C ASN A 736 17.41 -8.21 29.81
N THR A 737 16.45 -7.55 29.13
CA THR A 737 16.54 -6.18 28.63
C THR A 737 15.30 -5.39 29.06
N ILE A 738 15.50 -4.42 29.95
CA ILE A 738 14.46 -3.59 30.55
C ILE A 738 14.70 -2.14 30.15
N PHE A 739 13.70 -1.48 29.57
CA PHE A 739 13.74 -0.03 29.38
C PHE A 739 12.97 0.66 30.50
N TYR A 740 13.48 1.79 30.95
CA TYR A 740 12.82 2.62 31.95
C TYR A 740 13.19 4.09 31.75
N GLY A 741 12.32 4.96 32.24
CA GLY A 741 12.56 6.39 32.11
C GLY A 741 11.50 7.24 32.78
N VAL A 742 11.79 8.53 32.89
CA VAL A 742 10.87 9.58 33.31
C VAL A 742 10.92 10.72 32.30
N ARG A 743 9.76 11.24 31.94
CA ARG A 743 9.60 12.42 31.10
C ARG A 743 8.71 13.46 31.75
N THR A 744 9.01 14.72 31.54
CA THR A 744 8.23 15.86 32.03
C THR A 744 7.63 16.63 30.87
N ASN A 745 6.37 17.06 30.99
CA ASN A 745 5.76 17.90 29.98
C ASN A 745 6.50 19.25 29.93
N PRO A 746 7.09 19.65 28.78
CA PRO A 746 7.87 20.88 28.67
C PRO A 746 7.03 22.14 28.90
N ASN A 747 5.73 22.09 28.58
CA ASN A 747 4.80 23.21 28.72
C ASN A 747 4.12 23.24 30.10
N HIS A 748 4.00 22.08 30.76
CA HIS A 748 3.40 21.94 32.07
C HIS A 748 4.26 21.08 33.00
N PRO A 749 5.32 21.65 33.62
CA PRO A 749 6.32 20.87 34.35
C PRO A 749 5.83 20.13 35.60
N THR A 750 4.57 20.28 36.00
CA THR A 750 3.89 19.49 37.04
C THR A 750 3.38 18.16 36.49
N GLU A 751 3.12 18.06 35.19
CA GLU A 751 2.79 16.80 34.52
C GLU A 751 4.08 16.06 34.15
N ALA A 752 4.19 14.82 34.61
CA ALA A 752 5.28 13.92 34.26
C ALA A 752 4.78 12.48 34.18
N ILE A 753 5.48 11.70 33.38
CA ILE A 753 5.26 10.25 33.24
C ILE A 753 6.54 9.51 33.59
N ALA A 754 6.41 8.33 34.18
CA ALA A 754 7.51 7.40 34.37
C ALA A 754 7.07 6.04 33.87
N PHE A 755 7.98 5.27 33.27
CA PHE A 755 7.65 3.96 32.75
C PHE A 755 8.76 2.96 33.00
N VAL A 756 8.38 1.69 32.93
CA VAL A 756 9.29 0.53 32.91
C VAL A 756 8.67 -0.56 32.03
N ALA A 757 9.49 -1.21 31.21
CA ALA A 757 9.07 -2.20 30.24
C ALA A 757 10.13 -3.31 30.12
N ASN A 758 9.73 -4.56 30.33
CA ASN A 758 10.59 -5.72 30.12
C ASN A 758 10.38 -6.24 28.68
N LEU A 759 11.35 -5.95 27.82
CA LEU A 759 11.24 -6.22 26.37
C LEU A 759 11.75 -7.60 25.99
N GLU A 760 12.61 -8.17 26.81
CA GLU A 760 13.22 -9.46 26.58
C GLU A 760 13.74 -10.05 27.90
N GLY A 761 13.60 -11.37 28.07
CA GLY A 761 14.22 -12.09 29.17
C GLY A 761 13.27 -12.62 30.23
N GLU A 762 13.83 -13.10 31.34
CA GLU A 762 13.07 -13.63 32.47
C GLU A 762 12.42 -12.51 33.29
N ALA A 763 11.47 -12.90 34.16
CA ALA A 763 10.88 -11.99 35.14
C ALA A 763 11.95 -11.44 36.10
N THR A 764 11.78 -10.20 36.52
CA THR A 764 12.77 -9.50 37.33
C THR A 764 12.13 -8.53 38.31
N THR A 765 12.79 -8.33 39.45
CA THR A 765 12.38 -7.37 40.47
C THR A 765 12.70 -5.94 40.02
N VAL A 766 11.66 -5.11 39.96
CA VAL A 766 11.73 -3.69 39.58
C VAL A 766 11.65 -2.80 40.82
N THR A 767 12.63 -1.90 40.95
CA THR A 767 12.67 -0.85 42.00
C THR A 767 12.72 0.54 41.37
N LEU A 768 11.65 0.92 40.66
CA LEU A 768 11.62 2.11 39.80
C LEU A 768 11.89 3.42 40.57
N GLY A 769 11.42 3.51 41.82
CA GLY A 769 11.69 4.65 42.71
C GLY A 769 13.18 4.86 42.97
N ASP A 770 13.96 3.77 43.10
CA ASP A 770 15.41 3.84 43.28
C ASP A 770 16.11 4.13 41.95
N TRP A 771 15.73 3.45 40.86
CA TRP A 771 16.38 3.64 39.55
C TRP A 771 16.22 5.06 39.02
N LEU A 772 15.05 5.65 39.22
CA LEU A 772 14.72 7.00 38.80
C LEU A 772 14.74 8.01 39.95
N GLN A 773 15.10 7.65 41.17
CA GLN A 773 15.14 8.58 42.32
C GLN A 773 13.80 9.37 42.46
N LEU A 774 12.67 8.66 42.40
CA LEU A 774 11.32 9.22 42.47
C LEU A 774 10.75 9.08 43.87
N ASP A 775 10.09 10.12 44.40
CA ASP A 775 9.17 9.94 45.53
C ASP A 775 7.87 9.34 45.01
N LEU A 776 7.75 8.02 45.06
CA LEU A 776 6.60 7.27 44.55
C LEU A 776 5.25 7.69 45.18
N LYS A 777 5.24 8.46 46.27
CA LYS A 777 4.02 9.05 46.84
C LYS A 777 3.39 10.12 45.95
N GLU A 778 4.14 10.68 44.99
CA GLU A 778 3.65 11.66 44.02
C GLU A 778 3.13 10.99 42.72
N TRP A 779 3.23 9.66 42.62
CA TRP A 779 2.96 8.93 41.39
C TRP A 779 1.79 7.97 41.56
N GLN A 780 1.02 7.80 40.48
CA GLN A 780 -0.05 6.81 40.41
C GLN A 780 0.05 5.99 39.13
N VAL A 781 -0.40 4.73 39.19
CA VAL A 781 -0.50 3.85 38.02
C VAL A 781 -1.50 4.41 37.03
N ALA A 782 -1.00 4.80 35.86
CA ALA A 782 -1.79 5.26 34.72
C ALA A 782 -2.25 4.06 33.87
N LEU A 783 -1.33 3.18 33.48
CA LEU A 783 -1.60 2.00 32.65
C LEU A 783 -0.72 0.82 33.03
N THR A 784 -1.26 -0.39 32.89
CA THR A 784 -0.55 -1.66 33.02
C THR A 784 -0.76 -2.49 31.76
N SER A 785 0.29 -3.16 31.29
CA SER A 785 0.17 -4.16 30.23
C SER A 785 -0.73 -5.33 30.66
N PRO A 786 -1.26 -6.12 29.70
CA PRO A 786 -1.94 -7.38 30.00
C PRO A 786 -1.09 -8.30 30.89
N GLY A 787 -1.76 -9.06 31.76
CA GLY A 787 -1.11 -9.96 32.72
C GLY A 787 -0.46 -9.30 33.95
N LEU A 788 -0.43 -7.97 34.06
CA LEU A 788 0.05 -7.25 35.25
C LEU A 788 -1.13 -6.61 35.99
N ASN A 789 -1.49 -7.14 37.16
CA ASN A 789 -2.65 -6.71 37.93
C ASN A 789 -2.29 -5.59 38.93
N LYS A 790 -2.98 -4.45 38.81
CA LYS A 790 -2.75 -3.27 39.68
C LYS A 790 -2.93 -3.53 41.18
N GLU A 791 -3.91 -4.33 41.59
CA GLU A 791 -4.21 -4.54 43.01
C GLU A 791 -3.32 -5.61 43.63
N LYS A 792 -3.01 -6.65 42.86
CA LYS A 792 -2.26 -7.81 43.33
C LYS A 792 -0.75 -7.62 43.16
N ASP A 793 -0.33 -7.30 41.95
CA ASP A 793 1.08 -7.33 41.55
C ASP A 793 1.77 -5.98 41.82
N LEU A 794 0.99 -4.88 41.92
CA LEU A 794 1.48 -3.52 42.18
C LEU A 794 0.98 -2.93 43.51
N SER A 795 0.75 -3.80 44.50
CA SER A 795 0.37 -3.39 45.87
C SER A 795 1.46 -2.58 46.57
N ASP A 796 2.72 -2.76 46.16
CA ASP A 796 3.87 -1.95 46.55
C ASP A 796 4.62 -1.48 45.30
N LEU A 797 4.51 -0.19 44.96
CA LEU A 797 5.22 0.40 43.81
C LEU A 797 6.73 0.52 44.05
N SER A 798 7.20 0.36 45.29
CA SER A 798 8.64 0.44 45.59
C SER A 798 9.40 -0.81 45.13
N CYS A 799 8.71 -1.95 45.01
CA CYS A 799 9.30 -3.23 44.61
C CYS A 799 8.22 -4.18 44.08
N PHE A 800 8.32 -4.60 42.82
CA PHE A 800 7.40 -5.56 42.20
C PHE A 800 8.10 -6.41 41.12
N GLU A 801 7.50 -7.55 40.77
CA GLU A 801 8.02 -8.41 39.68
C GLU A 801 7.46 -7.98 38.33
N LEU A 802 8.33 -7.94 37.31
CA LEU A 802 7.96 -7.61 35.93
C LEU A 802 8.46 -8.70 34.96
N GLY A 803 7.52 -9.47 34.42
CA GLY A 803 7.75 -10.52 33.43
C GLY A 803 7.96 -9.98 32.01
N ILE A 804 8.36 -10.86 31.09
CA ILE A 804 8.51 -10.51 29.67
C ILE A 804 7.22 -9.93 29.08
N SER A 805 7.39 -8.94 28.20
CA SER A 805 6.30 -8.23 27.52
C SER A 805 5.38 -7.48 28.48
N GLN A 806 5.74 -7.39 29.77
CA GLN A 806 5.01 -6.58 30.74
C GLN A 806 5.62 -5.18 30.85
N ALA A 807 4.75 -4.21 31.08
CA ALA A 807 5.14 -2.83 31.28
C ALA A 807 4.15 -2.08 32.18
N LEU A 808 4.68 -1.03 32.81
CA LEU A 808 3.96 -0.14 33.72
C LEU A 808 4.21 1.31 33.30
N LEU A 809 3.14 2.09 33.25
CA LEU A 809 3.18 3.54 33.09
C LEU A 809 2.60 4.23 34.33
N LEU A 810 3.37 5.15 34.90
CA LEU A 810 3.00 6.00 36.01
C LEU A 810 2.79 7.43 35.52
N LYS A 811 1.85 8.15 36.15
CA LYS A 811 1.63 9.58 35.98
C LYS A 811 1.77 10.29 37.33
N ARG A 812 2.45 11.42 37.34
CA ARG A 812 2.52 12.30 38.51
C ARG A 812 1.20 13.06 38.67
N PHE A 813 0.65 13.08 39.88
CA PHE A 813 -0.66 13.68 40.17
C PHE A 813 -0.59 15.00 40.93
#